data_AF-A0A4Y2PBZ9-F1
#
_entry.id   AF-A0A4Y2PBZ9-F1
#
_cell.length_a   1.000
_cell.length_b   1.000
_cell.length_c   1.000
_cell.angle_alpha   90.00
_cell.angle_beta   90.00
_cell.angle_gamma   90.00
#
_symmetry.space_group_name_H-M   'P 1'
#
loop_
_entity.id
_entity.type
_entity.pdbx_description
1 polymer ?
#
loop_
_entity_poly.entity_id
_entity_poly.type
_entity_poly.pdbx_seq_one_letter_code
_entity_poly.pdbx_strand_id
1 'polypeptide(L)'
;MESRGFRLTFSCSESSESCEISLLIGSDFYWSLTNRIKRLDSSLVAVETSLGWSLQGKCDEQSNCTSVHLIHSEEESISAELRRFWEIESLGIRDKDSVALGNGDEEILSEFDKSISFVDGRYRVSLPWKPGMREALQNNKTVARKRLEGLVGRFKCDHELFCEYKDVIDDYVKQGIVERTSCDSLSNSQGFYLPHHAMIRSDKTTSRLRIVFDGSAHEDGHSSLNQSLYTGPNLHPNIFELLLRFRENPVVFTADVKSAFLQIELELPDRDFTRFFWTDNLNNEPYVLNFTRVLFGLRSSPYLLAATLKHHFEKYKEQYPHTFDLLNSSVYVDYLIGGRNDVPDALRTTLECLQIFSDAGIIEKIYSDVVGRIFDPIGILGPFVIKLKCLLQDLWTLGVDWDSELPPKLRHKWQQWSSEAEDLTEIRIPRYYLGELDQEISIFEIHCFSDASKTAYGTILYLRFVTRNNEIETSFICSKSRVAPLKSLTLPRLELTAALLSARLAKQVSSCLKFDANIYYWTDSLISYYWIRGDSSGFKPYVKNRVEEIQKLSGPNRWGHCPGKDNPADLLSRGKLVQNELWWHGSPWLKQTPDHWPNRHRPIFNSDLCSEELEHRSSVHVAVAQQRESLVDINRFSSLKTLLKVTAWVFRFVNNVRNINKSMNLYFTADEIQNAEYFWIKYVQAEFYSAKISALR
;
A
#
# COMPACT_ATOMS: atom_id res chain seq x y z
N MET A 1 -22.31 -38.38 -38.58
CA MET A 1 -21.27 -37.39 -38.89
C MET A 1 -21.88 -36.00 -38.71
N GLU A 2 -21.26 -35.03 -38.05
CA GLU A 2 -20.03 -35.03 -37.25
C GLU A 2 -20.02 -33.73 -36.39
N SER A 3 -19.28 -33.71 -35.29
CA SER A 3 -19.26 -32.61 -34.32
C SER A 3 -18.30 -31.46 -34.70
N ARG A 4 -18.76 -30.20 -34.57
CA ARG A 4 -18.00 -28.98 -34.16
C ARG A 4 -19.04 -28.05 -33.50
N GLY A 5 -18.99 -27.68 -32.21
CA GLY A 5 -17.93 -27.00 -31.46
C GLY A 5 -18.11 -25.48 -31.65
N PHE A 6 -18.33 -24.61 -30.65
CA PHE A 6 -17.80 -24.60 -29.28
C PHE A 6 -18.66 -23.84 -28.23
N ARG A 7 -18.14 -23.86 -26.98
CA ARG A 7 -18.50 -23.14 -25.74
C ARG A 7 -17.18 -22.58 -25.13
N LEU A 8 -17.12 -21.56 -24.26
CA LEU A 8 -18.15 -20.76 -23.57
C LEU A 8 -17.61 -19.33 -23.20
N THR A 9 -18.35 -18.64 -22.34
CA THR A 9 -18.17 -17.34 -21.64
C THR A 9 -16.82 -16.97 -21.01
N PHE A 10 -16.59 -15.65 -20.88
CA PHE A 10 -16.29 -14.99 -19.59
C PHE A 10 -17.06 -13.66 -19.45
N SER A 11 -17.42 -13.29 -18.20
CA SER A 11 -18.13 -12.09 -17.72
C SER A 11 -19.43 -11.66 -18.44
N CYS A 12 -20.58 -11.99 -17.84
CA CYS A 12 -21.79 -11.18 -17.92
C CYS A 12 -22.43 -11.13 -16.52
N SER A 13 -22.15 -10.06 -15.77
CA SER A 13 -22.70 -9.85 -14.43
C SER A 13 -24.08 -9.20 -14.51
N GLU A 14 -25.09 -10.04 -14.29
CA GLU A 14 -26.48 -9.71 -13.91
C GLU A 14 -27.40 -9.00 -14.95
N SER A 15 -28.67 -9.40 -14.90
CA SER A 15 -29.86 -8.71 -15.47
C SER A 15 -30.08 -8.66 -17.00
N SER A 16 -30.22 -9.83 -17.65
CA SER A 16 -31.34 -10.08 -18.62
C SER A 16 -31.32 -11.50 -19.21
N GLU A 17 -32.27 -12.35 -18.83
CA GLU A 17 -32.47 -13.70 -19.40
C GLU A 17 -33.11 -13.68 -20.82
N SER A 18 -32.84 -12.66 -21.63
CA SER A 18 -33.51 -12.47 -22.94
C SER A 18 -32.64 -11.92 -24.07
N CYS A 19 -31.34 -11.70 -23.85
CA CYS A 19 -30.43 -11.23 -24.91
C CYS A 19 -29.60 -12.38 -25.49
N GLU A 20 -30.08 -12.98 -26.58
CA GLU A 20 -29.33 -14.01 -27.32
C GLU A 20 -28.23 -13.35 -28.17
N ILE A 21 -26.97 -13.43 -27.72
CA ILE A 21 -25.84 -12.75 -28.36
C ILE A 21 -25.44 -13.48 -29.65
N SER A 22 -25.81 -12.93 -30.81
CA SER A 22 -25.57 -13.55 -32.12
C SER A 22 -24.12 -13.43 -32.64
N LEU A 23 -23.35 -12.44 -32.19
CA LEU A 23 -22.00 -12.16 -32.68
C LEU A 23 -21.19 -11.37 -31.64
N LEU A 24 -19.93 -11.78 -31.42
CA LEU A 24 -18.98 -11.07 -30.56
C LEU A 24 -17.75 -10.66 -31.38
N ILE A 25 -17.33 -9.40 -31.25
CA ILE A 25 -16.25 -8.76 -32.02
C ILE A 25 -15.20 -8.27 -31.03
N GLY A 26 -13.94 -8.65 -31.23
CA GLY A 26 -12.82 -8.16 -30.43
C GLY A 26 -12.59 -6.65 -30.61
N SER A 27 -12.18 -5.97 -29.54
CA SER A 27 -11.93 -4.52 -29.55
C SER A 27 -10.80 -4.11 -30.53
N ASP A 28 -9.86 -5.02 -30.74
CA ASP A 28 -8.79 -4.97 -31.75
C ASP A 28 -9.32 -4.99 -33.19
N PHE A 29 -10.41 -5.71 -33.45
CA PHE A 29 -11.08 -5.74 -34.76
C PHE A 29 -12.13 -4.65 -34.94
N TYR A 30 -12.61 -4.02 -33.87
CA TYR A 30 -13.69 -3.03 -33.91
C TYR A 30 -13.46 -1.93 -34.95
N TRP A 31 -12.28 -1.31 -34.93
CA TRP A 31 -11.92 -0.23 -35.85
C TRP A 31 -11.74 -0.67 -37.31
N SER A 32 -11.55 -1.97 -37.57
CA SER A 32 -11.47 -2.53 -38.92
C SER A 32 -12.85 -2.67 -39.59
N LEU A 33 -13.92 -2.65 -38.78
CA LEU A 33 -15.31 -2.74 -39.23
C LEU A 33 -15.97 -1.36 -39.35
N THR A 34 -15.42 -0.31 -38.76
CA THR A 34 -15.96 1.07 -38.81
C THR A 34 -15.45 1.84 -40.03
N ASN A 35 -16.36 2.39 -40.83
CA ASN A 35 -16.06 3.17 -42.03
C ASN A 35 -16.20 4.68 -41.83
N ARG A 36 -17.43 5.16 -41.58
CA ARG A 36 -17.74 6.59 -41.49
C ARG A 36 -18.39 6.92 -40.16
N ILE A 37 -17.96 8.02 -39.56
CA ILE A 37 -18.52 8.54 -38.31
C ILE A 37 -19.24 9.85 -38.61
N LYS A 38 -20.52 9.93 -38.24
CA LYS A 38 -21.36 11.12 -38.38
C LYS A 38 -21.99 11.43 -37.02
N ARG A 39 -21.51 12.49 -36.37
CA ARG A 39 -22.15 13.02 -35.16
C ARG A 39 -23.54 13.55 -35.52
N LEU A 40 -24.56 13.12 -34.77
CA LEU A 40 -25.94 13.54 -34.98
C LEU A 40 -26.29 14.70 -34.03
N ASP A 41 -25.87 14.61 -32.76
CA ASP A 41 -26.04 15.67 -31.76
C ASP A 41 -24.91 15.65 -30.70
N SER A 42 -25.11 16.33 -29.57
CA SER A 42 -24.14 16.37 -28.46
C SER A 42 -23.91 15.01 -27.80
N SER A 43 -24.94 14.15 -27.78
CA SER A 43 -25.02 12.86 -27.09
C SER A 43 -24.96 11.65 -28.03
N LEU A 44 -25.31 11.80 -29.31
CA LEU A 44 -25.51 10.69 -30.25
C LEU A 44 -24.62 10.79 -31.51
N VAL A 45 -24.03 9.66 -31.90
CA VAL A 45 -23.13 9.49 -33.04
C VAL A 45 -23.56 8.28 -33.87
N ALA A 46 -23.74 8.46 -35.17
CA ALA A 46 -23.93 7.35 -36.11
C ALA A 46 -22.57 6.88 -36.64
N VAL A 47 -22.32 5.58 -36.60
CA VAL A 47 -21.11 4.94 -37.14
C VAL A 47 -21.53 3.91 -38.17
N GLU A 48 -21.16 4.16 -39.43
CA GLU A 48 -21.30 3.21 -40.53
C GLU A 48 -20.29 2.08 -40.31
N THR A 49 -20.78 0.85 -40.17
CA THR A 49 -19.96 -0.35 -40.10
C THR A 49 -20.16 -1.22 -41.34
N SER A 50 -19.30 -2.20 -41.55
CA SER A 50 -19.48 -3.24 -42.58
C SER A 50 -20.80 -4.03 -42.43
N LEU A 51 -21.44 -3.98 -41.27
CA LEU A 51 -22.72 -4.63 -40.95
C LEU A 51 -23.92 -3.68 -41.02
N GLY A 52 -23.71 -2.40 -41.37
CA GLY A 52 -24.73 -1.35 -41.41
C GLY A 52 -24.45 -0.22 -40.42
N TRP A 53 -25.41 0.72 -40.31
CA TRP A 53 -25.29 1.88 -39.42
C TRP A 53 -25.61 1.49 -37.96
N SER A 54 -24.66 1.80 -37.07
CA SER A 54 -24.79 1.67 -35.62
C SER A 54 -24.95 3.05 -34.98
N LEU A 55 -25.74 3.17 -33.92
CA LEU A 55 -25.88 4.39 -33.12
C LEU A 55 -25.14 4.21 -31.79
N GLN A 56 -24.35 5.22 -31.41
CA GLN A 56 -23.56 5.26 -30.19
C GLN A 56 -23.91 6.52 -29.42
N GLY A 57 -24.30 6.36 -28.15
CA GLY A 57 -24.70 7.48 -27.30
C GLY A 57 -25.88 7.13 -26.42
N LYS A 58 -26.34 8.11 -25.64
CA LYS A 58 -27.54 7.97 -24.82
C LYS A 58 -28.77 8.35 -25.67
N CYS A 59 -29.75 7.47 -25.74
CA CYS A 59 -31.07 7.71 -26.32
C CYS A 59 -32.13 7.38 -25.28
N ASP A 60 -33.13 8.23 -25.11
CA ASP A 60 -34.17 8.07 -24.07
C ASP A 60 -35.43 7.32 -24.58
N GLU A 61 -35.48 6.92 -25.87
CA GLU A 61 -36.58 6.12 -26.45
C GLU A 61 -36.16 4.67 -26.72
N GLN A 62 -36.92 3.70 -26.19
CA GLN A 62 -36.78 2.29 -26.54
C GLN A 62 -37.41 2.00 -27.91
N SER A 63 -36.61 1.47 -28.84
CA SER A 63 -37.06 1.01 -30.15
C SER A 63 -36.49 -0.38 -30.44
N ASN A 64 -37.17 -1.17 -31.29
CA ASN A 64 -36.77 -2.54 -31.65
C ASN A 64 -35.52 -2.53 -32.54
N CYS A 65 -34.35 -2.33 -31.94
CA CYS A 65 -33.05 -2.40 -32.60
C CYS A 65 -32.17 -3.51 -31.99
N THR A 66 -31.28 -4.06 -32.82
CA THR A 66 -30.25 -5.00 -32.35
C THR A 66 -29.21 -4.20 -31.54
N SER A 67 -29.20 -4.36 -30.22
CA SER A 67 -28.29 -3.62 -29.35
C SER A 67 -26.86 -4.18 -29.42
N VAL A 68 -25.89 -3.28 -29.61
CA VAL A 68 -24.46 -3.62 -29.53
C VAL A 68 -23.96 -3.16 -28.16
N HIS A 69 -23.91 -4.08 -27.20
CA HIS A 69 -23.40 -3.81 -25.86
C HIS A 69 -21.88 -3.92 -25.84
N LEU A 70 -21.22 -2.80 -25.53
CA LEU A 70 -19.77 -2.73 -25.40
C LEU A 70 -19.38 -3.09 -23.95
N ILE A 71 -19.17 -4.38 -23.69
CA ILE A 71 -18.80 -4.87 -22.36
C ILE A 71 -17.33 -4.52 -22.10
N HIS A 72 -17.09 -3.63 -21.14
CA HIS A 72 -15.75 -3.38 -20.61
C HIS A 72 -15.52 -4.30 -19.42
N SER A 73 -14.73 -5.36 -19.61
CA SER A 73 -14.27 -6.22 -18.51
C SER A 73 -12.98 -5.63 -17.93
N GLU A 74 -13.09 -4.89 -16.83
CA GLU A 74 -11.93 -4.64 -15.97
C GLU A 74 -11.64 -5.92 -15.17
N GLU A 75 -10.45 -6.51 -15.33
CA GLU A 75 -10.01 -7.65 -14.51
C GLU A 75 -9.66 -7.21 -13.08
N GLU A 76 -10.68 -6.95 -12.26
CA GLU A 76 -10.57 -6.97 -10.80
C GLU A 76 -10.53 -8.43 -10.29
N SER A 77 -9.42 -9.14 -10.51
CA SER A 77 -9.12 -10.36 -9.75
C SER A 77 -7.64 -10.60 -9.48
N ILE A 78 -6.73 -10.36 -10.43
CA ILE A 78 -5.27 -10.54 -10.20
C ILE A 78 -4.57 -9.22 -9.86
N SER A 79 -4.97 -8.12 -10.50
CA SER A 79 -4.36 -6.79 -10.31
C SER A 79 -4.51 -6.24 -8.88
N ALA A 80 -5.70 -6.41 -8.29
CA ALA A 80 -6.02 -5.99 -6.93
C ALA A 80 -5.37 -6.88 -5.86
N GLU A 81 -5.29 -8.20 -6.11
CA GLU A 81 -4.60 -9.14 -5.21
C GLU A 81 -3.08 -8.95 -5.24
N LEU A 82 -2.48 -8.74 -6.43
CA LEU A 82 -1.10 -8.30 -6.56
C LEU A 82 -0.87 -7.00 -5.80
N ARG A 83 -1.74 -6.00 -5.97
CA ARG A 83 -1.62 -4.73 -5.23
C ARG A 83 -1.65 -4.95 -3.72
N ARG A 84 -2.57 -5.77 -3.19
CA ARG A 84 -2.62 -6.15 -1.77
C ARG A 84 -1.36 -6.90 -1.33
N PHE A 85 -0.84 -7.82 -2.14
CA PHE A 85 0.41 -8.52 -1.87
C PHE A 85 1.59 -7.54 -1.76
N TRP A 86 1.75 -6.63 -2.73
CA TRP A 86 2.78 -5.59 -2.69
C TRP A 86 2.55 -4.56 -1.56
N GLU A 87 1.32 -4.32 -1.12
CA GLU A 87 1.00 -3.49 0.05
C GLU A 87 1.36 -4.19 1.38
N ILE A 88 1.26 -5.52 1.45
CA ILE A 88 1.78 -6.35 2.55
C ILE A 88 3.32 -6.36 2.53
N GLU A 89 3.95 -6.55 1.38
CA GLU A 89 5.42 -6.39 1.27
C GLU A 89 5.88 -4.95 1.56
N SER A 90 4.99 -3.98 1.46
CA SER A 90 5.28 -2.58 1.77
C SER A 90 5.26 -2.27 3.27
N LEU A 91 4.99 -3.22 4.17
CA LEU A 91 5.09 -3.10 5.64
C LEU A 91 6.16 -2.10 6.11
N GLY A 92 5.72 -0.98 6.69
CA GLY A 92 6.55 0.15 7.11
C GLY A 92 6.67 1.31 6.12
N ILE A 93 6.84 1.04 4.82
CA ILE A 93 6.86 2.08 3.79
C ILE A 93 5.44 2.28 3.26
N ARG A 94 4.62 2.96 4.07
CA ARG A 94 3.32 3.49 3.67
C ARG A 94 3.37 5.01 3.64
N ASP A 95 2.71 5.61 2.67
CA ASP A 95 2.48 7.05 2.67
C ASP A 95 1.51 7.38 3.82
N LYS A 96 1.86 8.39 4.65
CA LYS A 96 1.18 8.66 5.94
C LYS A 96 -0.32 8.88 5.82
N ASP A 97 -0.79 9.26 4.63
CA ASP A 97 -2.19 9.51 4.31
C ASP A 97 -3.07 8.24 4.33
N SER A 98 -2.46 7.04 4.49
CA SER A 98 -3.15 5.75 4.62
C SER A 98 -3.43 5.30 6.07
N VAL A 99 -3.18 6.18 7.06
CA VAL A 99 -3.46 5.92 8.50
C VAL A 99 -4.28 7.06 9.14
N ALA A 100 -4.85 7.96 8.33
CA ALA A 100 -5.99 8.73 8.79
C ALA A 100 -7.13 7.74 9.06
N LEU A 101 -7.73 7.78 10.26
CA LEU A 101 -8.99 7.07 10.51
C LEU A 101 -9.97 7.49 9.41
N GLY A 102 -10.62 6.51 8.77
CA GLY A 102 -11.73 6.82 7.89
C GLY A 102 -12.85 7.47 8.71
N ASN A 103 -13.69 8.30 8.09
CA ASN A 103 -14.78 8.97 8.81
C ASN A 103 -15.72 7.99 9.56
N GLY A 104 -15.76 6.71 9.19
CA GLY A 104 -16.49 5.66 9.91
C GLY A 104 -15.71 4.97 11.04
N ASP A 105 -14.38 5.08 11.10
CA ASP A 105 -13.59 4.48 12.19
C ASP A 105 -13.81 5.22 13.52
N GLU A 106 -14.01 6.54 13.49
CA GLU A 106 -14.35 7.35 14.67
C GLU A 106 -15.74 6.97 15.24
N GLU A 107 -16.71 6.67 14.37
CA GLU A 107 -18.04 6.20 14.76
C GLU A 107 -17.96 4.82 15.43
N ILE A 108 -17.24 3.87 14.83
CA ILE A 108 -17.03 2.52 15.39
C ILE A 108 -16.34 2.56 16.76
N LEU A 109 -15.36 3.44 16.96
CA LEU A 109 -14.72 3.64 18.27
C LEU A 109 -15.69 4.28 19.28
N SER A 110 -16.48 5.27 18.85
CA SER A 110 -17.48 5.92 19.70
C SER A 110 -18.62 4.99 20.11
N GLU A 111 -19.00 4.02 19.28
CA GLU A 111 -19.93 2.95 19.65
C GLU A 111 -19.30 1.94 20.60
N PHE A 112 -18.04 1.54 20.35
CA PHE A 112 -17.30 0.65 21.22
C PHE A 112 -17.19 1.20 22.65
N ASP A 113 -16.76 2.45 22.82
CA ASP A 113 -16.62 3.10 24.13
C ASP A 113 -17.95 3.26 24.88
N LYS A 114 -19.08 3.30 24.18
CA LYS A 114 -20.44 3.27 24.79
C LYS A 114 -20.88 1.85 25.17
N SER A 115 -20.39 0.83 24.46
CA SER A 115 -20.77 -0.57 24.65
C SER A 115 -19.95 -1.30 25.71
N ILE A 116 -18.68 -0.90 25.90
CA ILE A 116 -17.76 -1.61 26.79
C ILE A 116 -18.12 -1.40 28.26
N SER A 117 -18.24 -2.51 28.98
CA SER A 117 -18.42 -2.52 30.43
C SER A 117 -17.49 -3.54 31.10
N PHE A 118 -17.23 -3.37 32.40
CA PHE A 118 -16.45 -4.31 33.19
C PHE A 118 -17.35 -4.88 34.29
N VAL A 119 -17.67 -6.17 34.20
CA VAL A 119 -18.66 -6.87 35.03
C VAL A 119 -18.08 -8.22 35.44
N ASP A 120 -18.23 -8.58 36.72
CA ASP A 120 -17.79 -9.86 37.29
C ASP A 120 -16.32 -10.24 36.98
N GLY A 121 -15.44 -9.23 36.95
CA GLY A 121 -14.01 -9.39 36.69
C GLY A 121 -13.63 -9.58 35.22
N ARG A 122 -14.56 -9.31 34.28
CA ARG A 122 -14.33 -9.42 32.83
C ARG A 122 -14.87 -8.21 32.08
N TYR A 123 -14.27 -7.92 30.94
CA TYR A 123 -14.83 -6.97 29.98
C TYR A 123 -15.96 -7.60 29.18
N ARG A 124 -17.03 -6.85 28.94
CA ARG A 124 -18.15 -7.21 28.07
C ARG A 124 -18.28 -6.17 26.97
N VAL A 125 -18.50 -6.65 25.74
CA VAL A 125 -18.58 -5.81 24.52
C VAL A 125 -19.71 -6.28 23.61
N SER A 126 -20.20 -5.36 22.77
CA SER A 126 -21.11 -5.69 21.66
C SER A 126 -20.32 -6.03 20.39
N LEU A 127 -20.94 -6.77 19.48
CA LEU A 127 -20.43 -6.92 18.12
C LEU A 127 -20.61 -5.59 17.34
N PRO A 128 -19.63 -5.16 16.52
CA PRO A 128 -19.71 -3.90 15.79
C PRO A 128 -20.57 -4.08 14.53
N TRP A 129 -21.89 -4.04 14.70
CA TRP A 129 -22.87 -4.21 13.63
C TRP A 129 -22.86 -3.04 12.64
N LYS A 130 -23.02 -3.36 11.36
CA LYS A 130 -23.36 -2.33 10.35
C LYS A 130 -24.83 -1.91 10.51
N PRO A 131 -25.19 -0.66 10.18
CA PRO A 131 -26.56 -0.15 10.29
C PRO A 131 -27.61 -1.08 9.66
N GLY A 132 -28.59 -1.52 10.45
CA GLY A 132 -29.69 -2.40 10.02
C GLY A 132 -29.31 -3.85 9.65
N MET A 133 -28.01 -4.20 9.64
CA MET A 133 -27.57 -5.54 9.24
C MET A 133 -27.85 -6.61 10.30
N ARG A 134 -28.06 -6.20 11.56
CA ARG A 134 -28.38 -7.10 12.66
C ARG A 134 -29.78 -7.69 12.52
N GLU A 135 -30.74 -6.81 12.24
CA GLU A 135 -32.16 -7.13 12.01
C GLU A 135 -32.38 -7.76 10.63
N ALA A 136 -31.51 -7.48 9.65
CA ALA A 136 -31.56 -8.09 8.33
C ALA A 136 -30.92 -9.49 8.24
N LEU A 137 -30.04 -9.88 9.16
CA LEU A 137 -29.25 -11.11 9.04
C LEU A 137 -30.13 -12.37 9.18
N GLN A 138 -30.14 -13.21 8.13
CA GLN A 138 -30.83 -14.50 8.12
C GLN A 138 -30.04 -15.59 8.84
N ASN A 139 -30.72 -16.65 9.29
CA ASN A 139 -30.09 -17.73 10.04
C ASN A 139 -29.40 -18.74 9.10
N ASN A 140 -28.08 -18.89 9.21
CA ASN A 140 -27.27 -19.83 8.41
C ASN A 140 -27.39 -21.32 8.85
N LYS A 141 -28.61 -21.73 9.23
CA LYS A 141 -28.86 -22.98 9.95
C LYS A 141 -28.62 -24.22 9.08
N THR A 142 -29.00 -24.17 7.80
CA THR A 142 -28.90 -25.33 6.90
C THR A 142 -27.45 -25.67 6.58
N VAL A 143 -26.63 -24.65 6.31
CA VAL A 143 -25.19 -24.81 6.03
C VAL A 143 -24.45 -25.31 7.26
N ALA A 144 -24.68 -24.72 8.44
CA ALA A 144 -24.07 -25.18 9.68
C ALA A 144 -24.44 -26.63 10.02
N ARG A 145 -25.70 -27.03 9.82
CA ARG A 145 -26.14 -28.42 10.05
C ARG A 145 -25.48 -29.40 9.08
N LYS A 146 -25.49 -29.12 7.76
CA LYS A 146 -24.81 -29.95 6.74
C LYS A 146 -23.31 -30.09 6.99
N ARG A 147 -22.64 -29.01 7.44
CA ARG A 147 -21.21 -29.01 7.80
C ARG A 147 -20.95 -29.91 9.02
N LEU A 148 -21.80 -29.87 10.05
CA LEU A 148 -21.70 -30.80 11.18
C LEU A 148 -21.95 -32.25 10.76
N GLU A 149 -22.96 -32.52 9.92
CA GLU A 149 -23.25 -33.88 9.43
C GLU A 149 -22.05 -34.51 8.72
N GLY A 150 -21.35 -33.73 7.88
CA GLY A 150 -20.08 -34.15 7.27
C GLY A 150 -18.95 -34.37 8.29
N LEU A 151 -18.85 -33.52 9.32
CA LEU A 151 -17.86 -33.66 10.39
C LEU A 151 -18.13 -34.90 11.26
N VAL A 152 -19.40 -35.20 11.58
CA VAL A 152 -19.85 -36.43 12.26
C VAL A 152 -19.54 -37.67 11.42
N GLY A 153 -19.69 -37.59 10.09
CA GLY A 153 -19.20 -38.63 9.19
C GLY A 153 -17.70 -38.87 9.35
N ARG A 154 -16.90 -37.80 9.45
CA ARG A 154 -15.45 -37.90 9.69
C ARG A 154 -15.11 -38.49 11.06
N PHE A 155 -15.81 -38.07 12.12
CA PHE A 155 -15.66 -38.61 13.48
C PHE A 155 -15.99 -40.11 13.60
N LYS A 156 -16.87 -40.64 12.74
CA LYS A 156 -17.15 -42.09 12.67
C LYS A 156 -16.01 -42.90 12.05
N CYS A 157 -15.18 -42.27 11.22
CA CYS A 157 -14.00 -42.88 10.61
C CYS A 157 -12.70 -42.62 11.42
N ASP A 158 -12.65 -41.53 12.16
CA ASP A 158 -11.50 -41.08 12.95
C ASP A 158 -11.94 -40.74 14.38
N HIS A 159 -11.77 -41.70 15.28
CA HIS A 159 -12.21 -41.60 16.67
C HIS A 159 -11.23 -40.80 17.55
N GLU A 160 -9.93 -40.81 17.22
CA GLU A 160 -8.92 -39.99 17.92
C GLU A 160 -9.24 -38.51 17.75
N LEU A 161 -9.54 -38.10 16.52
CA LEU A 161 -10.03 -36.77 16.21
C LEU A 161 -11.30 -36.42 16.99
N PHE A 162 -12.27 -37.34 17.12
CA PHE A 162 -13.50 -37.06 17.88
C PHE A 162 -13.22 -36.80 19.36
N CYS A 163 -12.34 -37.61 19.98
CA CYS A 163 -11.91 -37.40 21.36
C CYS A 163 -11.21 -36.04 21.53
N GLU A 164 -10.20 -35.72 20.73
CA GLU A 164 -9.50 -34.42 20.79
C GLU A 164 -10.47 -33.24 20.59
N TYR A 165 -11.46 -33.38 19.70
CA TYR A 165 -12.46 -32.33 19.45
C TYR A 165 -13.43 -32.17 20.64
N LYS A 166 -13.89 -33.29 21.21
CA LYS A 166 -14.79 -33.29 22.37
C LYS A 166 -14.10 -32.68 23.59
N ASP A 167 -12.84 -33.01 23.85
CA ASP A 167 -12.08 -32.46 24.97
C ASP A 167 -12.01 -30.91 24.90
N VAL A 168 -11.86 -30.33 23.71
CA VAL A 168 -11.86 -28.87 23.53
C VAL A 168 -13.25 -28.25 23.74
N ILE A 169 -14.33 -28.89 23.27
CA ILE A 169 -15.70 -28.38 23.50
C ILE A 169 -16.12 -28.52 24.96
N ASP A 170 -15.79 -29.65 25.60
CA ASP A 170 -16.07 -29.88 27.03
C ASP A 170 -15.29 -28.87 27.91
N ASP A 171 -14.05 -28.52 27.54
CA ASP A 171 -13.28 -27.44 28.18
C ASP A 171 -13.93 -26.06 27.97
N TYR A 172 -14.42 -25.74 26.76
CA TYR A 172 -15.15 -24.50 26.50
C TYR A 172 -16.45 -24.40 27.34
N VAL A 173 -17.20 -25.49 27.49
CA VAL A 173 -18.40 -25.54 28.34
C VAL A 173 -18.00 -25.35 29.81
N LYS A 174 -16.96 -26.06 30.27
CA LYS A 174 -16.46 -26.01 31.65
C LYS A 174 -15.94 -24.62 32.06
N GLN A 175 -15.30 -23.90 31.14
CA GLN A 175 -14.84 -22.52 31.34
C GLN A 175 -15.95 -21.47 31.14
N GLY A 176 -17.16 -21.89 30.74
CA GLY A 176 -18.27 -20.98 30.43
C GLY A 176 -18.05 -20.14 29.17
N ILE A 177 -17.13 -20.54 28.29
CA ILE A 177 -16.85 -19.89 27.00
C ILE A 177 -18.01 -20.09 26.02
N VAL A 178 -18.66 -21.25 26.12
CA VAL A 178 -19.91 -21.58 25.41
C VAL A 178 -20.96 -22.06 26.40
N GLU A 179 -22.22 -21.74 26.15
CA GLU A 179 -23.37 -22.17 26.95
C GLU A 179 -24.40 -22.93 26.09
N ARG A 180 -25.26 -23.74 26.72
CA ARG A 180 -26.35 -24.42 26.02
C ARG A 180 -27.52 -23.46 25.82
N THR A 181 -27.91 -23.26 24.57
CA THR A 181 -29.05 -22.39 24.22
C THR A 181 -30.36 -23.00 24.72
N SER A 182 -31.20 -22.19 25.37
CA SER A 182 -32.49 -22.64 25.93
C SER A 182 -33.55 -22.88 24.82
N CYS A 183 -34.44 -23.85 25.01
CA CYS A 183 -35.50 -24.13 24.01
C CYS A 183 -36.42 -22.93 23.76
N ASP A 184 -36.65 -22.08 24.76
CA ASP A 184 -37.53 -20.91 24.66
C ASP A 184 -36.93 -19.78 23.79
N SER A 185 -35.60 -19.70 23.67
CA SER A 185 -34.95 -18.74 22.77
C SER A 185 -34.95 -19.23 21.32
N LEU A 186 -34.83 -20.55 21.08
CA LEU A 186 -34.76 -21.14 19.73
C LEU A 186 -36.04 -20.99 18.88
N SER A 187 -37.19 -20.72 19.50
CA SER A 187 -38.49 -20.65 18.82
C SER A 187 -38.89 -19.24 18.35
N ASN A 188 -38.36 -18.18 18.98
CA ASN A 188 -38.82 -16.80 18.79
C ASN A 188 -37.71 -15.75 18.58
N SER A 189 -36.41 -16.11 18.61
CA SER A 189 -35.32 -15.15 18.47
C SER A 189 -34.55 -15.24 17.16
N GLN A 190 -34.23 -14.08 16.60
CA GLN A 190 -33.26 -13.93 15.52
C GLN A 190 -31.87 -14.38 15.98
N GLY A 191 -31.10 -15.01 15.09
CA GLY A 191 -29.77 -15.49 15.40
C GLY A 191 -29.11 -16.23 14.23
N PHE A 192 -27.82 -16.51 14.36
CA PHE A 192 -26.97 -17.01 13.27
C PHE A 192 -26.19 -18.24 13.70
N TYR A 193 -26.02 -19.19 12.77
CA TYR A 193 -25.38 -20.47 13.02
C TYR A 193 -24.02 -20.55 12.31
N LEU A 194 -22.96 -20.74 13.09
CA LEU A 194 -21.58 -20.87 12.63
C LEU A 194 -21.24 -22.33 12.35
N PRO A 195 -20.82 -22.68 11.12
CA PRO A 195 -20.12 -23.94 10.87
C PRO A 195 -18.77 -23.94 11.58
N HIS A 196 -18.26 -25.13 11.89
CA HIS A 196 -16.94 -25.29 12.50
C HIS A 196 -16.17 -26.47 11.91
N HIS A 197 -14.85 -26.44 12.07
CA HIS A 197 -13.95 -27.51 11.64
C HIS A 197 -12.66 -27.52 12.48
N ALA A 198 -11.97 -28.66 12.50
CA ALA A 198 -10.66 -28.77 13.13
C ALA A 198 -9.54 -28.34 12.17
N MET A 199 -8.67 -27.45 12.63
CA MET A 199 -7.33 -27.24 12.09
C MET A 199 -6.34 -28.04 12.94
N ILE A 200 -5.63 -28.98 12.31
CA ILE A 200 -4.62 -29.82 12.96
C ILE A 200 -3.24 -29.22 12.69
N ARG A 201 -2.48 -28.97 13.76
CA ARG A 201 -1.12 -28.45 13.75
C ARG A 201 -0.15 -29.55 14.15
N SER A 202 0.40 -30.24 13.14
CA SER A 202 1.41 -31.29 13.33
C SER A 202 2.77 -30.76 13.83
N ASP A 203 2.95 -29.44 13.88
CA ASP A 203 4.17 -28.74 14.29
C ASP A 203 4.23 -28.41 15.80
N LYS A 204 3.15 -28.64 16.58
CA LYS A 204 3.11 -28.30 18.01
C LYS A 204 2.79 -29.50 18.90
N THR A 205 3.61 -29.69 19.93
CA THR A 205 3.40 -30.68 21.01
C THR A 205 2.29 -30.29 21.99
N THR A 206 1.97 -29.00 22.08
CA THR A 206 0.82 -28.49 22.85
C THR A 206 -0.16 -27.78 21.91
N SER A 207 -1.46 -28.06 22.06
CA SER A 207 -2.53 -27.55 21.17
C SER A 207 -2.46 -28.06 19.71
N ARG A 208 -2.31 -29.39 19.54
CA ARG A 208 -2.32 -30.11 18.24
C ARG A 208 -3.60 -29.86 17.43
N LEU A 209 -4.76 -29.75 18.09
CA LEU A 209 -6.05 -29.45 17.46
C LEU A 209 -6.55 -28.06 17.90
N ARG A 210 -7.04 -27.28 16.94
CA ARG A 210 -7.80 -26.04 17.18
C ARG A 210 -9.12 -26.10 16.42
N ILE A 211 -10.20 -25.68 17.07
CA ILE A 211 -11.51 -25.54 16.44
C ILE A 211 -11.63 -24.14 15.87
N VAL A 212 -12.00 -24.03 14.59
CA VAL A 212 -12.22 -22.75 13.90
C VAL A 212 -13.67 -22.66 13.46
N PHE A 213 -14.30 -21.54 13.78
CA PHE A 213 -15.68 -21.22 13.41
C PHE A 213 -15.69 -20.31 12.18
N ASP A 214 -16.52 -20.63 11.19
CA ASP A 214 -16.55 -19.94 9.92
C ASP A 214 -17.62 -18.83 9.93
N GLY A 215 -17.20 -17.64 10.34
CA GLY A 215 -18.05 -16.43 10.31
C GLY A 215 -18.35 -15.91 8.90
N SER A 216 -17.71 -16.46 7.86
CA SER A 216 -17.89 -16.07 6.46
C SER A 216 -18.82 -17.01 5.69
N ALA A 217 -19.15 -18.18 6.23
CA ALA A 217 -20.10 -19.10 5.61
C ALA A 217 -21.54 -18.54 5.65
N HIS A 218 -22.24 -18.63 4.53
CA HIS A 218 -23.65 -18.26 4.39
C HIS A 218 -24.34 -19.17 3.36
N GLU A 219 -25.68 -19.09 3.27
CA GLU A 219 -26.45 -19.66 2.17
C GLU A 219 -26.38 -18.74 0.92
N ASP A 220 -26.51 -19.31 -0.27
CA ASP A 220 -26.43 -18.54 -1.53
C ASP A 220 -27.50 -17.43 -1.55
N GLY A 221 -27.10 -16.20 -1.89
CA GLY A 221 -27.97 -15.01 -1.86
C GLY A 221 -28.18 -14.37 -0.47
N HIS A 222 -27.63 -14.94 0.60
CA HIS A 222 -27.68 -14.39 1.96
C HIS A 222 -26.37 -13.74 2.40
N SER A 223 -26.41 -12.91 3.45
CA SER A 223 -25.21 -12.33 4.07
C SER A 223 -24.66 -13.25 5.17
N SER A 224 -23.33 -13.31 5.28
CA SER A 224 -22.62 -13.89 6.43
C SER A 224 -22.46 -12.89 7.58
N LEU A 225 -22.23 -13.41 8.78
CA LEU A 225 -21.92 -12.59 9.95
C LEU A 225 -20.72 -11.66 9.71
N ASN A 226 -19.64 -12.15 9.06
CA ASN A 226 -18.48 -11.33 8.70
C ASN A 226 -18.76 -10.23 7.66
N GLN A 227 -19.84 -10.34 6.87
CA GLN A 227 -20.31 -9.27 5.99
C GLN A 227 -21.20 -8.26 6.75
N SER A 228 -21.97 -8.71 7.73
CA SER A 228 -22.84 -7.87 8.57
C SER A 228 -22.11 -7.03 9.63
N LEU A 229 -20.89 -7.42 10.02
CA LEU A 229 -20.07 -6.70 10.99
C LEU A 229 -19.06 -5.76 10.32
N TYR A 230 -18.70 -4.68 11.00
CA TYR A 230 -17.49 -3.92 10.70
C TYR A 230 -16.25 -4.73 11.08
N THR A 231 -15.14 -4.51 10.35
CA THR A 231 -13.82 -5.04 10.74
C THR A 231 -13.25 -4.29 11.95
N GLY A 232 -13.61 -3.02 12.09
CA GLY A 232 -12.98 -2.06 12.99
C GLY A 232 -11.61 -1.57 12.48
N PRO A 233 -11.13 -0.42 12.99
CA PRO A 233 -9.81 0.11 12.67
C PRO A 233 -8.70 -0.83 13.13
N ASN A 234 -7.57 -0.85 12.42
CA ASN A 234 -6.39 -1.59 12.86
C ASN A 234 -5.67 -0.84 13.99
N LEU A 235 -5.90 -1.29 15.22
CA LEU A 235 -5.31 -0.69 16.43
C LEU A 235 -3.94 -1.30 16.81
N HIS A 236 -3.48 -2.36 16.12
CA HIS A 236 -2.20 -3.00 16.41
C HIS A 236 -1.01 -2.16 15.93
N PRO A 237 0.14 -2.20 16.65
CA PRO A 237 1.36 -1.56 16.20
C PRO A 237 1.86 -2.22 14.91
N ASN A 238 2.60 -1.45 14.12
CA ASN A 238 3.23 -1.96 12.91
C ASN A 238 4.34 -2.97 13.28
N ILE A 239 4.18 -4.22 12.84
CA ILE A 239 5.10 -5.33 13.18
C ILE A 239 6.55 -5.06 12.75
N PHE A 240 6.77 -4.28 11.68
CA PHE A 240 8.11 -3.84 11.29
C PHE A 240 8.77 -3.02 12.41
N GLU A 241 8.04 -2.06 12.97
CA GLU A 241 8.53 -1.14 14.01
C GLU A 241 8.73 -1.88 15.34
N LEU A 242 7.82 -2.81 15.66
CA LEU A 242 7.93 -3.68 16.82
C LEU A 242 9.22 -4.51 16.79
N LEU A 243 9.57 -5.06 15.63
CA LEU A 243 10.79 -5.85 15.45
C LEU A 243 12.07 -5.00 15.43
N LEU A 244 12.01 -3.74 15.00
CA LEU A 244 13.11 -2.80 15.21
C LEU A 244 13.33 -2.52 16.70
N ARG A 245 12.26 -2.23 17.46
CA ARG A 245 12.34 -1.97 18.91
C ARG A 245 12.78 -3.20 19.72
N PHE A 246 12.42 -4.40 19.28
CA PHE A 246 12.93 -5.66 19.84
C PHE A 246 14.45 -5.80 19.75
N ARG A 247 15.11 -5.02 18.87
CA ARG A 247 16.57 -5.00 18.68
C ARG A 247 17.28 -3.83 19.38
N GLU A 248 16.54 -2.91 20.00
CA GLU A 248 17.11 -1.72 20.67
C GLU A 248 17.57 -1.95 22.11
N ASN A 249 17.05 -2.98 22.79
CA ASN A 249 17.23 -3.13 24.23
C ASN A 249 18.15 -4.34 24.52
N PRO A 250 19.13 -4.28 25.43
CA PRO A 250 19.96 -5.43 25.79
C PRO A 250 19.16 -6.55 26.47
N VAL A 251 18.12 -6.21 27.23
CA VAL A 251 17.19 -7.17 27.84
C VAL A 251 15.82 -7.07 27.17
N VAL A 252 15.23 -8.21 26.81
CA VAL A 252 13.89 -8.31 26.23
C VAL A 252 13.06 -9.36 26.92
N PHE A 253 11.75 -9.17 26.93
CA PHE A 253 10.76 -10.12 27.41
C PHE A 253 9.60 -10.23 26.41
N THR A 254 8.96 -11.39 26.37
CA THR A 254 7.84 -11.68 25.47
C THR A 254 6.80 -12.50 26.22
N ALA A 255 5.52 -12.15 26.10
CA ALA A 255 4.42 -12.92 26.69
C ALA A 255 3.40 -13.33 25.63
N ASP A 256 2.91 -14.58 25.75
CA ASP A 256 1.78 -15.14 25.01
C ASP A 256 0.52 -14.95 25.86
N VAL A 257 -0.32 -14.00 25.46
CA VAL A 257 -1.59 -13.64 26.10
C VAL A 257 -2.65 -14.65 25.62
N LYS A 258 -2.49 -15.90 26.06
CA LYS A 258 -3.23 -17.06 25.54
C LYS A 258 -4.74 -16.85 25.49
N SER A 259 -5.28 -16.94 24.28
CA SER A 259 -6.73 -16.91 24.03
C SER A 259 -7.42 -15.65 24.59
N ALA A 260 -6.77 -14.49 24.49
CA ALA A 260 -7.28 -13.23 25.04
C ALA A 260 -8.72 -12.90 24.57
N PHE A 261 -9.07 -13.22 23.32
CA PHE A 261 -10.44 -13.14 22.79
C PHE A 261 -11.47 -13.84 23.70
N LEU A 262 -11.16 -15.06 24.14
CA LEU A 262 -12.05 -15.89 24.96
C LEU A 262 -12.18 -15.37 26.41
N GLN A 263 -11.42 -14.35 26.79
CA GLN A 263 -11.57 -13.69 28.09
C GLN A 263 -12.60 -12.56 28.09
N ILE A 264 -12.93 -12.02 26.90
CA ILE A 264 -13.88 -10.91 26.71
C ILE A 264 -15.28 -11.49 26.50
N GLU A 265 -16.25 -11.05 27.29
CA GLU A 265 -17.66 -11.45 27.17
C GLU A 265 -18.35 -10.75 25.99
N LEU A 266 -19.30 -11.46 25.37
CA LEU A 266 -20.28 -10.86 24.47
C LEU A 266 -21.53 -10.44 25.25
N GLU A 267 -22.07 -9.28 24.89
CA GLU A 267 -23.39 -8.83 25.33
C GLU A 267 -24.48 -9.86 24.98
N LEU A 268 -25.44 -10.06 25.90
CA LEU A 268 -26.45 -11.11 25.78
C LEU A 268 -27.16 -11.12 24.41
N PRO A 269 -27.58 -9.98 23.84
CA PRO A 269 -28.32 -9.96 22.59
C PRO A 269 -27.47 -10.31 21.33
N ASP A 270 -26.14 -10.37 21.46
CA ASP A 270 -25.23 -10.72 20.36
C ASP A 270 -24.81 -12.20 20.39
N ARG A 271 -24.90 -12.86 21.56
CA ARG A 271 -24.60 -14.29 21.72
C ARG A 271 -25.42 -15.17 20.78
N ASP A 272 -26.67 -14.80 20.50
CA ASP A 272 -27.56 -15.50 19.58
C ASP A 272 -27.08 -15.54 18.13
N PHE A 273 -26.13 -14.69 17.75
CA PHE A 273 -25.48 -14.69 16.44
C PHE A 273 -24.22 -15.58 16.39
N THR A 274 -23.90 -16.28 17.48
CA THR A 274 -22.72 -17.16 17.60
C THR A 274 -23.08 -18.62 17.84
N ARG A 275 -24.30 -19.03 17.49
CA ARG A 275 -24.81 -20.39 17.70
C ARG A 275 -24.05 -21.38 16.86
N PHE A 276 -23.90 -22.62 17.32
CA PHE A 276 -23.38 -23.73 16.54
C PHE A 276 -23.98 -25.06 17.02
N PHE A 277 -23.96 -26.07 16.14
CA PHE A 277 -24.43 -27.40 16.47
C PHE A 277 -23.29 -28.27 17.03
N TRP A 278 -23.58 -29.07 18.06
CA TRP A 278 -22.63 -30.05 18.61
C TRP A 278 -23.34 -31.33 19.05
N THR A 279 -22.62 -32.44 19.16
CA THR A 279 -23.14 -33.68 19.75
C THR A 279 -22.09 -34.41 20.58
N ASP A 280 -22.48 -34.83 21.78
CA ASP A 280 -21.67 -35.67 22.67
C ASP A 280 -21.61 -37.14 22.22
N ASN A 281 -22.50 -37.54 21.31
CA ASN A 281 -22.64 -38.92 20.85
C ASN A 281 -23.04 -38.92 19.37
N LEU A 282 -22.23 -39.58 18.52
CA LEU A 282 -22.37 -39.63 17.07
C LEU A 282 -23.68 -40.29 16.56
N ASN A 283 -24.51 -40.80 17.46
CA ASN A 283 -25.84 -41.38 17.19
C ASN A 283 -27.01 -40.57 17.77
N ASN A 284 -26.76 -39.50 18.54
CA ASN A 284 -27.80 -38.62 19.08
C ASN A 284 -28.01 -37.41 18.14
N GLU A 285 -29.23 -36.84 18.15
CA GLU A 285 -29.48 -35.53 17.53
C GLU A 285 -28.57 -34.46 18.15
N PRO A 286 -27.98 -33.56 17.33
CA PRO A 286 -27.13 -32.50 17.83
C PRO A 286 -27.94 -31.42 18.55
N TYR A 287 -27.36 -30.88 19.62
CA TYR A 287 -27.88 -29.73 20.35
C TYR A 287 -27.17 -28.44 19.93
N VAL A 288 -27.70 -27.30 20.39
CA VAL A 288 -27.15 -25.97 20.07
C VAL A 288 -26.37 -25.43 21.26
N LEU A 289 -25.16 -24.94 20.97
CA LEU A 289 -24.34 -24.13 21.86
C LEU A 289 -24.23 -22.72 21.29
N ASN A 290 -24.02 -21.71 22.13
CA ASN A 290 -23.68 -20.35 21.72
C ASN A 290 -22.45 -19.85 22.49
N PHE A 291 -21.64 -19.00 21.88
CA PHE A 291 -20.52 -18.37 22.59
C PHE A 291 -21.03 -17.30 23.55
N THR A 292 -20.40 -17.24 24.71
CA THR A 292 -20.55 -16.15 25.69
C THR A 292 -19.39 -15.15 25.59
N ARG A 293 -18.43 -15.42 24.69
CA ARG A 293 -17.13 -14.75 24.54
C ARG A 293 -16.84 -14.37 23.10
N VAL A 294 -15.94 -13.41 22.90
CA VAL A 294 -15.43 -13.07 21.56
C VAL A 294 -14.66 -14.28 21.01
N LEU A 295 -15.12 -14.85 19.90
CA LEU A 295 -14.59 -16.10 19.34
C LEU A 295 -13.58 -15.89 18.19
N PHE A 296 -12.78 -16.91 17.92
CA PHE A 296 -11.93 -16.97 16.72
C PHE A 296 -12.76 -17.21 15.46
N GLY A 297 -12.48 -16.45 14.39
CA GLY A 297 -13.13 -16.60 13.08
C GLY A 297 -14.06 -15.44 12.68
N LEU A 298 -14.36 -14.53 13.60
CA LEU A 298 -14.99 -13.26 13.26
C LEU A 298 -13.95 -12.22 12.83
N ARG A 299 -14.28 -11.45 11.80
CA ARG A 299 -13.42 -10.40 11.23
C ARG A 299 -13.23 -9.21 12.19
N SER A 300 -14.14 -9.03 13.14
CA SER A 300 -14.10 -7.99 14.19
C SER A 300 -13.30 -8.37 15.43
N SER A 301 -13.03 -9.66 15.68
CA SER A 301 -12.39 -10.11 16.94
C SER A 301 -11.02 -9.45 17.21
N PRO A 302 -10.09 -9.32 16.25
CA PRO A 302 -8.81 -8.62 16.45
C PRO A 302 -8.98 -7.17 16.93
N TYR A 303 -9.93 -6.45 16.34
CA TYR A 303 -10.27 -5.08 16.74
C TYR A 303 -10.84 -5.04 18.16
N LEU A 304 -11.82 -5.89 18.48
CA LEU A 304 -12.45 -5.91 19.81
C LEU A 304 -11.44 -6.19 20.93
N LEU A 305 -10.51 -7.12 20.71
CA LEU A 305 -9.41 -7.38 21.65
C LEU A 305 -8.52 -6.15 21.81
N ALA A 306 -8.03 -5.57 20.71
CA ALA A 306 -7.12 -4.44 20.74
C ALA A 306 -7.76 -3.20 21.38
N ALA A 307 -9.04 -2.94 21.11
CA ALA A 307 -9.80 -1.84 21.68
C ALA A 307 -10.02 -2.05 23.20
N THR A 308 -10.40 -3.26 23.62
CA THR A 308 -10.59 -3.61 25.04
C THR A 308 -9.29 -3.45 25.83
N LEU A 309 -8.17 -3.94 25.28
CA LEU A 309 -6.86 -3.79 25.93
C LEU A 309 -6.44 -2.33 26.04
N LYS A 310 -6.59 -1.51 24.99
CA LYS A 310 -6.26 -0.07 25.06
C LYS A 310 -7.14 0.69 26.05
N HIS A 311 -8.44 0.42 26.06
CA HIS A 311 -9.38 0.97 27.04
C HIS A 311 -8.98 0.57 28.48
N HIS A 312 -8.51 -0.67 28.68
CA HIS A 312 -8.00 -1.10 29.98
C HIS A 312 -6.70 -0.39 30.38
N PHE A 313 -5.72 -0.29 29.47
CA PHE A 313 -4.41 0.30 29.74
C PHE A 313 -4.51 1.78 30.13
N GLU A 314 -5.43 2.56 29.55
CA GLU A 314 -5.61 3.99 29.87
C GLU A 314 -5.86 4.24 31.37
N LYS A 315 -6.45 3.27 32.11
CA LYS A 315 -6.63 3.33 33.57
C LYS A 315 -5.32 3.43 34.36
N TYR A 316 -4.22 2.90 33.81
CA TYR A 316 -2.91 2.82 34.46
C TYR A 316 -1.92 3.90 33.99
N LYS A 317 -2.36 4.80 33.11
CA LYS A 317 -1.53 5.85 32.52
C LYS A 317 -0.90 6.80 33.56
N GLU A 318 -1.63 7.10 34.63
CA GLU A 318 -1.11 7.93 35.74
C GLU A 318 -0.24 7.11 36.71
N GLN A 319 -0.54 5.82 36.91
CA GLN A 319 0.14 4.96 37.88
C GLN A 319 1.46 4.38 37.35
N TYR A 320 1.47 3.95 36.10
CA TYR A 320 2.59 3.27 35.43
C TYR A 320 2.83 3.84 34.01
N PRO A 321 3.14 5.14 33.85
CA PRO A 321 3.22 5.79 32.53
C PRO A 321 4.17 5.09 31.54
N HIS A 322 5.36 4.68 31.99
CA HIS A 322 6.34 3.98 31.14
C HIS A 322 5.93 2.56 30.72
N THR A 323 5.02 1.94 31.45
CA THR A 323 4.49 0.61 31.14
C THR A 323 3.22 0.72 30.31
N PHE A 324 2.38 1.75 30.55
CA PHE A 324 1.31 2.16 29.65
C PHE A 324 1.83 2.45 28.23
N ASP A 325 2.86 3.28 28.09
CA ASP A 325 3.47 3.62 26.79
C ASP A 325 4.01 2.37 26.08
N LEU A 326 4.60 1.43 26.83
CA LEU A 326 5.07 0.16 26.29
C LEU A 326 3.90 -0.70 25.78
N LEU A 327 2.88 -0.93 26.62
CA LEU A 327 1.73 -1.77 26.32
C LEU A 327 0.95 -1.25 25.10
N ASN A 328 0.65 0.06 25.07
CA ASN A 328 -0.10 0.69 23.97
C ASN A 328 0.66 0.67 22.62
N SER A 329 1.99 0.56 22.66
CA SER A 329 2.85 0.57 21.46
C SER A 329 3.42 -0.81 21.06
N SER A 330 3.26 -1.85 21.89
CA SER A 330 4.00 -3.11 21.75
C SER A 330 3.20 -4.41 21.97
N VAL A 331 1.87 -4.33 22.17
CA VAL A 331 0.97 -5.49 22.12
C VAL A 331 0.48 -5.73 20.69
N TYR A 332 0.79 -6.89 20.12
CA TYR A 332 0.43 -7.29 18.77
C TYR A 332 -0.36 -8.61 18.78
N VAL A 333 -1.67 -8.51 18.51
CA VAL A 333 -2.64 -9.61 18.64
C VAL A 333 -2.54 -10.26 20.03
N ASP A 334 -2.08 -11.51 20.11
CA ASP A 334 -1.94 -12.27 21.36
C ASP A 334 -0.52 -12.14 21.99
N TYR A 335 0.37 -11.31 21.44
CA TYR A 335 1.76 -11.18 21.92
C TYR A 335 2.06 -9.81 22.52
N LEU A 336 2.62 -9.79 23.73
CA LEU A 336 3.36 -8.64 24.24
C LEU A 336 4.85 -8.84 23.94
N ILE A 337 5.50 -7.81 23.38
CA ILE A 337 6.95 -7.76 23.20
C ILE A 337 7.48 -6.52 23.93
N GLY A 338 8.45 -6.69 24.83
CA GLY A 338 9.01 -5.60 25.62
C GLY A 338 10.52 -5.69 25.77
N GLY A 339 11.14 -4.59 26.23
CA GLY A 339 12.57 -4.53 26.49
C GLY A 339 12.99 -3.33 27.33
N ARG A 340 14.09 -3.51 28.06
CA ARG A 340 14.71 -2.55 28.98
C ARG A 340 16.25 -2.67 28.94
N ASN A 341 16.92 -1.72 29.58
CA ASN A 341 18.38 -1.64 29.60
C ASN A 341 19.02 -2.63 30.58
N ASP A 342 18.27 -3.09 31.60
CA ASP A 342 18.76 -4.01 32.62
C ASP A 342 17.67 -5.00 33.07
N VAL A 343 18.10 -6.07 33.75
CA VAL A 343 17.21 -7.15 34.23
C VAL A 343 16.28 -6.68 35.36
N PRO A 344 16.73 -5.92 36.38
CA PRO A 344 15.82 -5.36 37.39
C PRO A 344 14.65 -4.54 36.83
N ASP A 345 14.89 -3.65 35.86
CA ASP A 345 13.84 -2.83 35.26
C ASP A 345 12.95 -3.63 34.29
N ALA A 346 13.52 -4.60 33.57
CA ALA A 346 12.74 -5.57 32.79
C ALA A 346 11.80 -6.38 33.70
N LEU A 347 12.28 -6.85 34.85
CA LEU A 347 11.49 -7.58 35.83
C LEU A 347 10.39 -6.71 36.44
N ARG A 348 10.70 -5.47 36.85
CA ARG A 348 9.71 -4.51 37.35
C ARG A 348 8.60 -4.28 36.33
N THR A 349 8.97 -3.95 35.09
CA THR A 349 8.03 -3.74 33.99
C THR A 349 7.17 -4.99 33.74
N THR A 350 7.76 -6.19 33.80
CA THR A 350 7.02 -7.46 33.63
C THR A 350 6.00 -7.66 34.74
N LEU A 351 6.34 -7.34 36.01
CA LEU A 351 5.42 -7.41 37.14
C LEU A 351 4.29 -6.39 37.05
N GLU A 352 4.56 -5.18 36.57
CA GLU A 352 3.55 -4.16 36.28
C GLU A 352 2.60 -4.62 35.16
N CYS A 353 3.13 -5.17 34.06
CA CYS A 353 2.32 -5.79 33.00
C CYS A 353 1.43 -6.92 33.55
N LEU A 354 1.99 -7.84 34.32
CA LEU A 354 1.26 -8.96 34.94
C LEU A 354 0.09 -8.47 35.81
N GLN A 355 0.30 -7.41 36.60
CA GLN A 355 -0.76 -6.80 37.40
C GLN A 355 -1.87 -6.24 36.52
N ILE A 356 -1.51 -5.47 35.48
CA ILE A 356 -2.47 -4.88 34.53
C ILE A 356 -3.29 -5.98 33.83
N PHE A 357 -2.66 -7.00 33.23
CA PHE A 357 -3.40 -8.10 32.58
C PHE A 357 -4.26 -8.91 33.56
N SER A 358 -3.79 -9.12 34.80
CA SER A 358 -4.57 -9.77 35.85
C SER A 358 -5.84 -8.97 36.20
N ASP A 359 -5.74 -7.65 36.32
CA ASP A 359 -6.87 -6.76 36.62
C ASP A 359 -7.88 -6.66 35.46
N ALA A 360 -7.47 -7.01 34.23
CA ALA A 360 -8.36 -7.17 33.08
C ALA A 360 -9.12 -8.52 33.06
N GLY A 361 -8.82 -9.44 33.98
CA GLY A 361 -9.34 -10.81 33.96
C GLY A 361 -8.63 -11.74 32.95
N ILE A 362 -7.45 -11.34 32.47
CA ILE A 362 -6.67 -12.04 31.45
C ILE A 362 -5.50 -12.75 32.13
N ILE A 363 -5.74 -13.98 32.59
CA ILE A 363 -4.76 -14.76 33.37
C ILE A 363 -3.66 -15.32 32.46
N GLU A 364 -2.40 -14.96 32.76
CA GLU A 364 -1.24 -15.28 31.94
C GLU A 364 -0.60 -16.65 32.19
N LYS A 365 0.12 -17.11 31.16
CA LYS A 365 1.24 -18.04 31.32
C LYS A 365 2.31 -17.67 30.28
N ILE A 366 3.32 -16.90 30.68
CA ILE A 366 4.39 -16.41 29.82
C ILE A 366 5.17 -17.59 29.22
N TYR A 367 5.03 -17.82 27.92
CA TYR A 367 5.85 -18.75 27.14
C TYR A 367 6.37 -18.07 25.88
N SER A 368 7.62 -18.38 25.53
CA SER A 368 8.20 -18.02 24.24
C SER A 368 7.96 -19.18 23.26
N ASP A 369 7.27 -18.93 22.16
CA ASP A 369 7.13 -19.88 21.06
C ASP A 369 6.96 -19.15 19.72
N VAL A 370 8.08 -18.81 19.08
CA VAL A 370 8.13 -18.04 17.82
C VAL A 370 8.04 -19.00 16.63
N VAL A 371 6.93 -18.97 15.88
CA VAL A 371 6.78 -19.77 14.65
C VAL A 371 6.19 -18.96 13.50
N GLY A 372 7.00 -18.75 12.47
CA GLY A 372 6.60 -18.40 11.11
C GLY A 372 7.63 -18.98 10.14
N ARG A 373 7.23 -19.87 9.21
CA ARG A 373 8.18 -20.79 8.54
C ARG A 373 9.28 -20.10 7.74
N ILE A 374 8.98 -19.02 7.03
CA ILE A 374 9.94 -17.95 6.64
C ILE A 374 9.12 -16.64 6.63
N PHE A 375 9.38 -15.72 7.56
CA PHE A 375 8.75 -14.41 7.60
C PHE A 375 9.80 -13.35 7.95
N ASP A 376 10.17 -12.52 6.97
CA ASP A 376 11.28 -11.58 7.07
C ASP A 376 10.83 -10.12 6.81
N PRO A 377 10.05 -9.52 7.73
CA PRO A 377 9.53 -8.16 7.55
C PRO A 377 10.61 -7.09 7.61
N ILE A 378 11.75 -7.35 8.27
CA ILE A 378 12.90 -6.43 8.38
C ILE A 378 14.00 -6.70 7.34
N GLY A 379 13.83 -7.67 6.44
CA GLY A 379 14.72 -7.88 5.30
C GLY A 379 16.10 -8.43 5.64
N ILE A 380 16.27 -9.17 6.75
CA ILE A 380 17.55 -9.85 7.10
C ILE A 380 17.98 -10.82 5.99
N LEU A 381 16.99 -11.52 5.42
CA LEU A 381 17.13 -12.52 4.37
C LEU A 381 16.83 -11.92 2.98
N GLY A 382 16.87 -10.60 2.82
CA GLY A 382 16.52 -9.88 1.59
C GLY A 382 17.08 -10.50 0.29
N PRO A 383 18.38 -10.85 0.20
CA PRO A 383 19.01 -11.50 -0.95
C PRO A 383 18.48 -12.91 -1.27
N PHE A 384 17.99 -13.63 -0.26
CA PHE A 384 17.38 -14.95 -0.42
C PHE A 384 15.90 -14.82 -0.82
N VAL A 385 15.15 -13.93 -0.18
CA VAL A 385 13.71 -13.75 -0.42
C VAL A 385 13.44 -13.15 -1.81
N ILE A 386 14.24 -12.22 -2.29
CA ILE A 386 14.05 -11.59 -3.61
C ILE A 386 14.13 -12.58 -4.78
N LYS A 387 14.93 -13.65 -4.67
CA LYS A 387 15.02 -14.72 -5.68
C LYS A 387 13.68 -15.43 -5.84
N LEU A 388 13.00 -15.72 -4.73
CA LEU A 388 11.64 -16.25 -4.71
C LEU A 388 10.63 -15.27 -5.32
N LYS A 389 10.71 -13.96 -5.01
CA LYS A 389 9.81 -12.96 -5.61
C LYS A 389 9.97 -12.87 -7.13
N CYS A 390 11.19 -12.91 -7.65
CA CYS A 390 11.46 -12.97 -9.09
C CYS A 390 10.93 -14.27 -9.71
N LEU A 391 11.00 -15.41 -9.01
CA LEU A 391 10.41 -16.67 -9.47
C LEU A 391 8.88 -16.63 -9.55
N LEU A 392 8.23 -15.98 -8.60
CA LEU A 392 6.78 -15.76 -8.63
C LEU A 392 6.38 -14.86 -9.80
N GLN A 393 7.12 -13.77 -10.06
CA GLN A 393 6.89 -12.93 -11.25
C GLN A 393 7.11 -13.69 -12.57
N ASP A 394 8.15 -14.53 -12.66
CA ASP A 394 8.39 -15.40 -13.82
C ASP A 394 7.20 -16.35 -14.05
N LEU A 395 6.67 -16.99 -12.99
CA LEU A 395 5.53 -17.92 -13.07
C LEU A 395 4.25 -17.24 -13.54
N TRP A 396 3.91 -16.08 -12.97
CA TRP A 396 2.74 -15.30 -13.36
C TRP A 396 2.83 -14.80 -14.81
N THR A 397 4.01 -14.40 -15.26
CA THR A 397 4.24 -13.96 -16.66
C THR A 397 4.05 -15.10 -17.66
N LEU A 398 4.19 -16.36 -17.24
CA LEU A 398 3.97 -17.54 -18.06
C LEU A 398 2.53 -18.09 -17.99
N GLY A 399 1.67 -17.55 -17.12
CA GLY A 399 0.29 -18.03 -16.96
C GLY A 399 0.19 -19.48 -16.50
N VAL A 400 1.11 -19.94 -15.63
CA VAL A 400 1.11 -21.31 -15.11
C VAL A 400 0.14 -21.44 -13.94
N ASP A 401 -0.82 -22.36 -14.05
CA ASP A 401 -1.77 -22.67 -12.96
C ASP A 401 -1.06 -23.21 -11.72
N TRP A 402 -1.63 -22.95 -10.54
CA TRP A 402 -1.02 -23.27 -9.24
C TRP A 402 -0.72 -24.77 -9.04
N ASP A 403 -1.56 -25.65 -9.58
CA ASP A 403 -1.42 -27.11 -9.49
C ASP A 403 -0.62 -27.72 -10.66
N SER A 404 -0.11 -26.90 -11.60
CA SER A 404 0.65 -27.37 -12.77
C SER A 404 2.13 -27.62 -12.47
N GLU A 405 2.75 -28.57 -13.17
CA GLU A 405 4.19 -28.82 -13.06
C GLU A 405 5.02 -27.61 -13.51
N LEU A 406 5.99 -27.21 -12.66
CA LEU A 406 6.91 -26.11 -12.96
C LEU A 406 7.68 -26.36 -14.28
N PRO A 407 7.71 -25.39 -15.22
CA PRO A 407 8.51 -25.47 -16.44
C PRO A 407 9.99 -25.76 -16.13
N PRO A 408 10.72 -26.56 -16.95
CA PRO A 408 12.06 -27.04 -16.61
C PRO A 408 13.06 -25.96 -16.19
N LYS A 409 13.02 -24.78 -16.83
CA LYS A 409 13.87 -23.62 -16.48
C LYS A 409 13.57 -23.07 -15.08
N LEU A 410 12.30 -23.01 -14.68
CA LEU A 410 11.90 -22.52 -13.36
C LEU A 410 12.08 -23.58 -12.29
N ARG A 411 11.87 -24.87 -12.63
CA ARG A 411 12.17 -26.01 -11.76
C ARG A 411 13.63 -26.00 -11.29
N HIS A 412 14.59 -25.76 -12.20
CA HIS A 412 16.00 -25.64 -11.84
C HIS A 412 16.28 -24.45 -10.91
N LYS A 413 15.76 -23.25 -11.23
CA LYS A 413 15.92 -22.07 -10.36
C LYS A 413 15.31 -22.30 -8.97
N TRP A 414 14.14 -22.95 -8.90
CA TRP A 414 13.47 -23.33 -7.65
C TRP A 414 14.30 -24.32 -6.83
N GLN A 415 14.83 -25.38 -7.45
CA GLN A 415 15.69 -26.36 -6.78
C GLN A 415 16.96 -25.71 -6.24
N GLN A 416 17.59 -24.82 -7.01
CA GLN A 416 18.74 -24.05 -6.56
C GLN A 416 18.38 -23.18 -5.35
N TRP A 417 17.32 -22.38 -5.43
CA TRP A 417 16.85 -21.54 -4.31
C TRP A 417 16.50 -22.38 -3.08
N SER A 418 15.85 -23.53 -3.25
CA SER A 418 15.50 -24.44 -2.16
C SER A 418 16.74 -25.06 -1.49
N SER A 419 17.83 -25.28 -2.23
CA SER A 419 19.10 -25.75 -1.62
C SER A 419 19.81 -24.67 -0.81
N GLU A 420 19.65 -23.39 -1.18
CA GLU A 420 20.14 -22.25 -0.38
C GLU A 420 19.36 -22.07 0.95
N ALA A 421 18.26 -22.81 1.16
CA ALA A 421 17.47 -22.73 2.40
C ALA A 421 18.14 -23.46 3.58
N GLU A 422 18.94 -24.50 3.32
CA GLU A 422 19.71 -25.21 4.35
C GLU A 422 20.78 -24.29 4.94
N ASP A 423 21.49 -23.55 4.09
CA ASP A 423 22.48 -22.53 4.45
C ASP A 423 21.94 -21.48 5.47
N LEU A 424 20.62 -21.23 5.50
CA LEU A 424 20.01 -20.26 6.42
C LEU A 424 20.06 -20.68 7.88
N THR A 425 20.16 -21.99 8.20
CA THR A 425 20.22 -22.48 9.58
C THR A 425 21.48 -22.06 10.32
N GLU A 426 22.52 -21.65 9.59
CA GLU A 426 23.79 -21.17 10.13
C GLU A 426 23.80 -19.66 10.41
N ILE A 427 22.83 -18.90 9.88
CA ILE A 427 22.79 -17.45 10.05
C ILE A 427 22.49 -17.11 11.52
N ARG A 428 23.39 -16.34 12.15
CA ARG A 428 23.21 -15.75 13.48
C ARG A 428 23.43 -14.25 13.34
N ILE A 429 22.52 -13.46 13.91
CA ILE A 429 22.63 -11.99 13.95
C ILE A 429 22.56 -11.51 15.40
N PRO A 430 23.33 -10.47 15.78
CA PRO A 430 23.13 -9.79 17.04
C PRO A 430 21.71 -9.21 17.13
N ARG A 431 20.95 -9.66 18.15
CA ARG A 431 19.62 -9.11 18.42
C ARG A 431 19.75 -7.65 18.82
N TYR A 432 20.53 -7.34 19.85
CA TYR A 432 20.76 -5.98 20.34
C TYR A 432 21.76 -5.23 19.44
N TYR A 433 21.41 -4.02 18.99
CA TYR A 433 22.22 -3.24 18.06
C TYR A 433 23.63 -2.89 18.55
N LEU A 434 23.83 -2.71 19.87
CA LEU A 434 25.13 -2.33 20.44
C LEU A 434 25.94 -3.53 20.97
N GLY A 435 25.47 -4.77 20.78
CA GLY A 435 26.19 -5.96 21.22
C GLY A 435 26.48 -5.98 22.72
N GLU A 436 27.73 -6.26 23.11
CA GLU A 436 28.19 -6.31 24.51
C GLU A 436 28.92 -5.01 24.93
N LEU A 437 28.67 -3.89 24.25
CA LEU A 437 29.32 -2.62 24.56
C LEU A 437 28.80 -1.99 25.85
N ASP A 438 29.68 -1.92 26.84
CA ASP A 438 29.47 -1.28 28.15
C ASP A 438 29.97 0.19 28.16
N GLN A 439 29.99 0.84 26.98
CA GLN A 439 30.51 2.20 26.78
C GLN A 439 29.40 3.17 26.33
N GLU A 440 29.44 4.41 26.85
CA GLU A 440 28.56 5.47 26.37
C GLU A 440 28.84 5.83 24.91
N ILE A 441 27.79 5.83 24.09
CA ILE A 441 27.83 6.26 22.69
C ILE A 441 27.83 7.79 22.62
N SER A 442 28.70 8.33 21.77
CA SER A 442 28.83 9.77 21.49
C SER A 442 28.05 10.22 20.25
N ILE A 443 27.96 9.36 19.22
CA ILE A 443 27.30 9.66 17.95
C ILE A 443 26.58 8.40 17.46
N PHE A 444 25.32 8.56 17.04
CA PHE A 444 24.58 7.58 16.23
C PHE A 444 24.39 8.12 14.80
N GLU A 445 24.54 7.23 13.82
CA GLU A 445 24.38 7.53 12.40
C GLU A 445 23.67 6.36 11.69
N ILE A 446 22.82 6.67 10.70
CA ILE A 446 22.15 5.66 9.87
C ILE A 446 22.69 5.79 8.45
N HIS A 447 23.36 4.74 7.97
CA HIS A 447 23.90 4.69 6.61
C HIS A 447 23.00 3.83 5.73
N CYS A 448 22.33 4.48 4.77
CA CYS A 448 21.36 3.90 3.88
C CYS A 448 21.99 3.70 2.50
N PHE A 449 22.07 2.48 2.02
CA PHE A 449 22.58 2.15 0.69
C PHE A 449 21.43 1.77 -0.23
N SER A 450 21.52 2.13 -1.51
CA SER A 450 20.51 1.80 -2.52
C SER A 450 21.15 1.34 -3.82
N ASP A 451 20.54 0.34 -4.45
CA ASP A 451 20.92 -0.21 -5.77
C ASP A 451 19.67 -0.58 -6.56
N ALA A 452 19.80 -0.61 -7.89
CA ALA A 452 18.85 -1.24 -8.76
C ALA A 452 19.50 -2.05 -9.90
N SER A 453 18.81 -3.12 -10.26
CA SER A 453 19.07 -3.93 -11.43
C SER A 453 17.83 -3.96 -12.33
N LYS A 454 17.93 -4.59 -13.50
CA LYS A 454 16.77 -4.81 -14.40
C LYS A 454 15.71 -5.76 -13.82
N THR A 455 16.04 -6.55 -12.78
CA THR A 455 15.14 -7.55 -12.18
C THR A 455 14.56 -7.11 -10.85
N ALA A 456 15.33 -6.38 -10.03
CA ALA A 456 14.92 -5.92 -8.71
C ALA A 456 15.67 -4.64 -8.30
N TYR A 457 15.09 -3.89 -7.38
CA TYR A 457 15.69 -2.71 -6.76
C TYR A 457 15.47 -2.74 -5.25
N GLY A 458 16.35 -2.09 -4.49
CA GLY A 458 16.26 -2.17 -3.04
C GLY A 458 17.21 -1.26 -2.27
N THR A 459 17.13 -1.36 -0.95
CA THR A 459 17.93 -0.59 -0.02
C THR A 459 18.25 -1.39 1.25
N ILE A 460 19.37 -1.06 1.89
CA ILE A 460 19.84 -1.65 3.15
C ILE A 460 20.36 -0.56 4.08
N LEU A 461 20.02 -0.64 5.37
CA LEU A 461 20.33 0.35 6.39
C LEU A 461 21.21 -0.26 7.49
N TYR A 462 22.28 0.45 7.83
CA TYR A 462 23.16 0.14 8.95
C TYR A 462 23.14 1.24 9.99
N LEU A 463 23.16 0.84 11.26
CA LEU A 463 23.49 1.72 12.36
C LEU A 463 25.01 1.76 12.46
N ARG A 464 25.60 2.95 12.29
CA ARG A 464 26.98 3.23 12.66
C ARG A 464 26.93 4.01 13.97
N PHE A 465 27.79 3.66 14.92
CA PHE A 465 27.89 4.40 16.18
C PHE A 465 29.34 4.53 16.63
N VAL A 466 29.61 5.60 17.39
CA VAL A 466 30.96 5.95 17.85
C VAL A 466 30.96 6.05 19.37
N THR A 467 31.75 5.22 20.05
CA THR A 467 31.90 5.29 21.52
C THR A 467 32.66 6.54 21.93
N ARG A 468 32.59 6.94 23.21
CA ARG A 468 33.44 8.04 23.73
C ARG A 468 34.95 7.79 23.60
N ASN A 469 35.38 6.55 23.43
CA ASN A 469 36.78 6.18 23.18
C ASN A 469 37.17 6.27 21.69
N ASN A 470 36.26 6.73 20.81
CA ASN A 470 36.39 6.76 19.35
C ASN A 470 36.45 5.36 18.69
N GLU A 471 35.93 4.32 19.36
CA GLU A 471 35.70 3.03 18.70
C GLU A 471 34.46 3.16 17.81
N ILE A 472 34.54 2.61 16.59
CA ILE A 472 33.52 2.78 15.55
C ILE A 472 33.01 1.39 15.17
N GLU A 473 31.73 1.16 15.40
CA GLU A 473 31.10 -0.12 15.10
C GLU A 473 29.82 0.04 14.28
N THR A 474 29.41 -1.07 13.66
CA THR A 474 28.37 -1.11 12.62
C THR A 474 27.46 -2.33 12.76
N SER A 475 26.15 -2.09 12.79
CA SER A 475 25.12 -3.12 12.98
C SER A 475 24.03 -3.02 11.91
N PHE A 476 23.68 -4.14 11.28
CA PHE A 476 22.54 -4.25 10.35
C PHE A 476 21.23 -3.85 11.04
N ILE A 477 20.50 -2.87 10.49
CA ILE A 477 19.15 -2.49 10.95
C ILE A 477 18.11 -3.32 10.21
N CYS A 478 17.96 -3.06 8.91
CA CYS A 478 16.96 -3.66 8.05
C CYS A 478 17.33 -3.51 6.57
N SER A 479 16.72 -4.32 5.70
CA SER A 479 16.74 -4.10 4.25
C SER A 479 15.33 -4.16 3.66
N LYS A 480 15.19 -3.70 2.41
CA LYS A 480 13.94 -3.80 1.66
C LYS A 480 14.20 -3.89 0.17
N SER A 481 13.62 -4.90 -0.48
CA SER A 481 13.71 -5.13 -1.91
C SER A 481 12.34 -5.31 -2.56
N ARG A 482 12.23 -4.82 -3.79
CA ARG A 482 11.05 -4.94 -4.65
C ARG A 482 11.48 -5.45 -6.03
N VAL A 483 10.64 -6.26 -6.65
CA VAL A 483 10.85 -6.70 -8.03
C VAL A 483 10.64 -5.50 -8.97
N ALA A 484 11.40 -5.45 -10.07
CA ALA A 484 11.24 -4.40 -11.08
C ALA A 484 9.85 -4.49 -11.73
N PRO A 485 9.21 -3.36 -12.10
CA PRO A 485 7.92 -3.38 -12.77
C PRO A 485 8.00 -4.05 -14.15
N LEU A 486 6.97 -4.82 -14.52
CA LEU A 486 6.84 -5.43 -15.85
C LEU A 486 6.88 -4.40 -16.99
N LYS A 487 6.35 -3.20 -16.74
CA LYS A 487 6.53 -2.05 -17.65
C LYS A 487 7.97 -1.56 -17.55
N SER A 488 8.76 -1.85 -18.58
CA SER A 488 10.18 -1.56 -18.64
C SER A 488 10.51 -0.09 -18.31
N LEU A 489 11.33 0.08 -17.27
CA LEU A 489 11.94 1.35 -16.90
C LEU A 489 13.41 1.33 -17.31
N THR A 490 13.99 2.50 -17.58
CA THR A 490 15.43 2.64 -17.75
C THR A 490 16.14 2.38 -16.42
N LEU A 491 17.37 1.87 -16.48
CA LEU A 491 18.14 1.55 -15.27
C LEU A 491 18.28 2.77 -14.32
N PRO A 492 18.59 4.00 -14.80
CA PRO A 492 18.61 5.19 -13.93
C PRO A 492 17.28 5.51 -13.25
N ARG A 493 16.14 5.21 -13.86
CA ARG A 493 14.82 5.39 -13.23
C ARG A 493 14.54 4.35 -12.14
N LEU A 494 15.11 3.14 -12.27
CA LEU A 494 15.06 2.12 -11.23
C LEU A 494 16.01 2.48 -10.07
N GLU A 495 17.23 2.94 -10.37
CA GLU A 495 18.21 3.42 -9.38
C GLU A 495 17.64 4.60 -8.56
N LEU A 496 17.02 5.59 -9.21
CA LEU A 496 16.30 6.68 -8.54
C LEU A 496 15.12 6.18 -7.69
N THR A 497 14.46 5.09 -8.10
CA THR A 497 13.37 4.49 -7.33
C THR A 497 13.88 3.71 -6.12
N ALA A 498 15.07 3.11 -6.20
CA ALA A 498 15.79 2.54 -5.04
C ALA A 498 16.20 3.64 -4.05
N ALA A 499 16.70 4.76 -4.55
CA ALA A 499 17.03 5.93 -3.73
C ALA A 499 15.79 6.48 -3.00
N LEU A 500 14.63 6.59 -3.68
CA LEU A 500 13.37 6.97 -3.03
C LEU A 500 12.91 5.96 -1.97
N LEU A 501 13.04 4.66 -2.24
CA LEU A 501 12.75 3.60 -1.27
C LEU A 501 13.62 3.76 -0.01
N SER A 502 14.91 4.11 -0.20
CA SER A 502 15.87 4.40 0.87
C SER A 502 15.44 5.60 1.73
N ALA A 503 15.10 6.74 1.09
CA ALA A 503 14.63 7.94 1.78
C ALA A 503 13.36 7.70 2.61
N ARG A 504 12.40 6.93 2.07
CA ARG A 504 11.16 6.58 2.77
C ARG A 504 11.43 5.63 3.96
N LEU A 505 12.26 4.60 3.76
CA LEU A 505 12.60 3.63 4.81
C LEU A 505 13.34 4.28 5.97
N ALA A 506 14.37 5.08 5.67
CA ALA A 506 15.19 5.74 6.66
C ALA A 506 14.38 6.68 7.56
N LYS A 507 13.46 7.47 6.98
CA LYS A 507 12.54 8.33 7.74
C LYS A 507 11.64 7.54 8.70
N GLN A 508 11.20 6.35 8.29
CA GLN A 508 10.37 5.51 9.15
C GLN A 508 11.21 4.92 10.29
N VAL A 509 12.37 4.33 9.96
CA VAL A 509 13.33 3.77 10.94
C VAL A 509 13.74 4.83 11.97
N SER A 510 14.11 6.04 11.54
CA SER A 510 14.51 7.12 12.46
C SER A 510 13.37 7.61 13.36
N SER A 511 12.11 7.40 12.97
CA SER A 511 10.96 7.68 13.83
C SER A 511 10.60 6.54 14.80
N CYS A 512 11.22 5.38 14.65
CA CYS A 512 11.04 4.22 15.52
C CYS A 512 12.12 4.10 16.60
N LEU A 513 13.37 4.48 16.26
CA LEU A 513 14.54 4.34 17.13
C LEU A 513 14.49 5.33 18.31
N LYS A 514 14.87 4.85 19.50
CA LYS A 514 14.91 5.63 20.75
C LYS A 514 15.97 6.74 20.80
N PHE A 515 16.86 6.81 19.81
CA PHE A 515 17.99 7.74 19.76
C PHE A 515 17.95 8.55 18.46
N ASP A 516 18.32 9.83 18.54
CA ASP A 516 18.50 10.66 17.36
C ASP A 516 19.79 10.27 16.63
N ALA A 517 19.74 10.24 15.30
CA ALA A 517 20.83 9.72 14.46
C ALA A 517 21.00 10.51 13.16
N ASN A 518 22.24 10.84 12.81
CA ASN A 518 22.55 11.49 11.54
C ASN A 518 22.37 10.50 10.38
N ILE A 519 21.48 10.82 9.43
CA ILE A 519 21.20 9.93 8.29
C ILE A 519 22.04 10.32 7.07
N TYR A 520 22.71 9.34 6.48
CA TYR A 520 23.50 9.44 5.26
C TYR A 520 23.02 8.42 4.22
N TYR A 521 23.02 8.81 2.95
CA TYR A 521 22.48 8.03 1.84
C TYR A 521 23.52 7.80 0.76
N TRP A 522 23.56 6.59 0.20
CA TRP A 522 24.62 6.12 -0.69
C TRP A 522 24.03 5.40 -1.91
N THR A 523 24.56 5.72 -3.09
CA THR A 523 24.25 5.05 -4.36
C THR A 523 25.50 4.99 -5.25
N ASP A 524 25.65 3.94 -6.03
CA ASP A 524 26.66 3.82 -7.10
C ASP A 524 26.21 4.44 -8.42
N SER A 525 24.92 4.80 -8.54
CA SER A 525 24.41 5.54 -9.67
C SER A 525 24.82 7.02 -9.59
N LEU A 526 25.86 7.38 -10.35
CA LEU A 526 26.20 8.80 -10.56
C LEU A 526 25.01 9.60 -11.12
N ILE A 527 24.20 9.02 -12.01
CA ILE A 527 23.02 9.70 -12.60
C ILE A 527 22.01 10.02 -11.50
N SER A 528 21.65 9.05 -10.66
CA SER A 528 20.74 9.26 -9.53
C SER A 528 21.30 10.25 -8.51
N TYR A 529 22.59 10.16 -8.20
CA TYR A 529 23.30 11.12 -7.35
C TYR A 529 23.15 12.56 -7.87
N TYR A 530 23.37 12.81 -9.17
CA TYR A 530 23.23 14.15 -9.73
C TYR A 530 21.78 14.62 -9.83
N TRP A 531 20.82 13.74 -10.16
CA TRP A 531 19.40 14.08 -10.13
C TRP A 531 18.95 14.50 -8.73
N ILE A 532 19.35 13.75 -7.70
CA ILE A 532 18.98 14.05 -6.31
C ILE A 532 19.61 15.36 -5.80
N ARG A 533 20.82 15.70 -6.25
CA ARG A 533 21.50 16.95 -5.85
C ARG A 533 21.22 18.15 -6.77
N GLY A 534 20.55 17.95 -7.90
CA GLY A 534 20.19 18.99 -8.86
C GLY A 534 18.88 19.72 -8.54
N ASP A 535 18.53 20.70 -9.37
CA ASP A 535 17.20 21.33 -9.35
C ASP A 535 16.18 20.39 -10.00
N SER A 536 15.14 20.02 -9.26
CA SER A 536 14.05 19.18 -9.77
C SER A 536 13.22 19.85 -10.88
N SER A 537 13.19 21.19 -10.90
CA SER A 537 12.26 21.96 -11.73
C SER A 537 12.48 21.77 -13.24
N GLY A 538 13.68 21.32 -13.63
CA GLY A 538 14.07 21.04 -15.00
C GLY A 538 13.83 19.59 -15.46
N PHE A 539 13.45 18.65 -14.60
CA PHE A 539 13.27 17.24 -14.99
C PHE A 539 11.84 16.92 -15.44
N LYS A 540 11.72 15.90 -16.31
CA LYS A 540 10.42 15.31 -16.71
C LYS A 540 9.68 14.76 -15.48
N PRO A 541 8.32 14.69 -15.50
CA PRO A 541 7.50 14.43 -14.30
C PRO A 541 7.87 13.18 -13.49
N TYR A 542 8.28 12.08 -14.13
CA TYR A 542 8.67 10.85 -13.43
C TYR A 542 9.88 11.04 -12.50
N VAL A 543 10.91 11.73 -12.99
CA VAL A 543 12.17 12.00 -12.28
C VAL A 543 11.94 13.14 -11.29
N LYS A 544 11.33 14.24 -11.75
CA LYS A 544 11.00 15.40 -10.93
C LYS A 544 10.28 15.04 -9.63
N ASN A 545 9.15 14.34 -9.73
CA ASN A 545 8.32 14.02 -8.55
C ASN A 545 9.09 13.16 -7.53
N ARG A 546 9.96 12.25 -7.99
CA ARG A 546 10.80 11.40 -7.12
C ARG A 546 11.93 12.20 -6.48
N VAL A 547 12.59 13.07 -7.23
CA VAL A 547 13.65 13.96 -6.72
C VAL A 547 13.09 14.91 -5.67
N GLU A 548 11.94 15.54 -5.93
CA GLU A 548 11.25 16.43 -4.98
C GLU A 548 10.90 15.71 -3.68
N GLU A 549 10.41 14.47 -3.78
CA GLU A 549 10.12 13.66 -2.59
C GLU A 549 11.39 13.26 -1.83
N ILE A 550 12.44 12.78 -2.52
CA ILE A 550 13.74 12.46 -1.89
C ILE A 550 14.30 13.70 -1.17
N GLN A 551 14.32 14.86 -1.83
CA GLN A 551 14.82 16.11 -1.26
C GLN A 551 14.01 16.55 -0.03
N LYS A 552 12.67 16.41 -0.07
CA LYS A 552 11.77 16.66 1.07
C LYS A 552 11.97 15.68 2.23
N LEU A 553 12.37 14.43 1.97
CA LEU A 553 12.54 13.39 2.98
C LEU A 553 13.94 13.40 3.63
N SER A 554 14.98 13.76 2.89
CA SER A 554 16.39 13.51 3.28
C SER A 554 17.33 14.71 3.15
N GLY A 555 16.99 15.70 2.31
CA GLY A 555 17.87 16.81 1.94
C GLY A 555 18.99 16.40 0.98
N PRO A 556 19.24 17.16 -0.11
CA PRO A 556 20.19 16.77 -1.16
C PRO A 556 21.65 16.68 -0.69
N ASN A 557 22.00 17.28 0.45
CA ASN A 557 23.36 17.27 0.98
C ASN A 557 23.72 16.03 1.81
N ARG A 558 22.74 15.17 2.15
CA ARG A 558 22.98 13.89 2.84
C ARG A 558 23.31 12.73 1.88
N TRP A 559 23.31 12.97 0.57
CA TRP A 559 23.57 11.98 -0.47
C TRP A 559 25.03 11.96 -0.92
N GLY A 560 25.63 10.77 -0.87
CA GLY A 560 26.96 10.41 -1.36
C GLY A 560 26.88 9.37 -2.49
N HIS A 561 27.95 9.30 -3.29
CA HIS A 561 28.17 8.22 -4.25
C HIS A 561 29.10 7.14 -3.65
N CYS A 562 28.81 5.85 -3.78
CA CYS A 562 29.72 4.77 -3.36
C CYS A 562 30.16 3.93 -4.56
N PRO A 563 31.39 3.40 -4.64
CA PRO A 563 31.73 2.41 -5.67
C PRO A 563 30.82 1.18 -5.54
N GLY A 564 30.27 0.65 -6.64
CA GLY A 564 29.32 -0.48 -6.58
C GLY A 564 29.88 -1.74 -5.91
N LYS A 565 31.19 -2.00 -6.02
CA LYS A 565 31.88 -3.09 -5.28
C LYS A 565 31.84 -2.94 -3.75
N ASP A 566 31.62 -1.72 -3.26
CA ASP A 566 31.51 -1.36 -1.87
C ASP A 566 30.04 -1.07 -1.49
N ASN A 567 29.08 -1.26 -2.42
CA ASN A 567 27.64 -1.04 -2.23
C ASN A 567 26.95 -2.35 -1.78
N PRO A 568 26.59 -2.50 -0.49
CA PRO A 568 25.90 -3.70 -0.01
C PRO A 568 24.51 -3.90 -0.60
N ALA A 569 23.92 -2.89 -1.25
CA ALA A 569 22.62 -3.02 -1.90
C ALA A 569 22.67 -3.86 -3.20
N ASP A 570 23.80 -3.98 -3.92
CA ASP A 570 23.89 -4.85 -5.12
C ASP A 570 23.62 -6.33 -4.76
N LEU A 571 24.02 -6.72 -3.54
CA LEU A 571 23.79 -8.06 -2.98
C LEU A 571 22.29 -8.40 -2.85
N LEU A 572 21.40 -7.40 -2.72
CA LEU A 572 19.93 -7.58 -2.77
C LEU A 572 19.44 -8.17 -4.09
N SER A 573 20.25 -8.21 -5.14
CA SER A 573 19.88 -8.80 -6.42
C SER A 573 20.69 -10.05 -6.79
N ARG A 574 21.86 -10.28 -6.17
CA ARG A 574 22.90 -11.18 -6.70
C ARG A 574 23.64 -12.10 -5.69
N GLY A 575 23.49 -11.88 -4.38
CA GLY A 575 24.38 -12.49 -3.37
C GLY A 575 24.10 -13.96 -2.99
N LYS A 576 25.15 -14.63 -2.47
CA LYS A 576 25.01 -15.66 -1.41
C LYS A 576 25.10 -14.96 -0.04
N LEU A 577 24.25 -15.36 0.90
CA LEU A 577 23.97 -14.59 2.12
C LEU A 577 24.90 -14.91 3.30
N VAL A 578 25.21 -16.18 3.55
CA VAL A 578 25.79 -16.63 4.83
C VAL A 578 27.17 -16.02 5.12
N GLN A 579 28.07 -16.00 4.14
CA GLN A 579 29.48 -15.63 4.32
C GLN A 579 29.79 -14.27 3.68
N ASN A 580 29.00 -13.23 4.01
CA ASN A 580 29.09 -11.94 3.35
C ASN A 580 29.22 -10.77 4.33
N GLU A 581 30.46 -10.43 4.69
CA GLU A 581 30.80 -9.30 5.57
C GLU A 581 30.20 -7.97 5.11
N LEU A 582 30.17 -7.73 3.79
CA LEU A 582 29.59 -6.51 3.21
C LEU A 582 28.08 -6.43 3.48
N TRP A 583 27.37 -7.55 3.56
CA TRP A 583 25.95 -7.60 3.92
C TRP A 583 25.68 -7.45 5.42
N TRP A 584 26.56 -7.98 6.28
CA TRP A 584 26.33 -7.98 7.73
C TRP A 584 26.82 -6.70 8.42
N HIS A 585 27.90 -6.10 7.92
CA HIS A 585 28.56 -4.94 8.53
C HIS A 585 28.60 -3.70 7.62
N GLY A 586 28.15 -3.82 6.36
CA GLY A 586 28.23 -2.73 5.39
C GLY A 586 29.65 -2.50 4.87
N SER A 587 29.86 -1.36 4.21
CA SER A 587 31.13 -1.05 3.56
C SER A 587 32.28 -0.90 4.60
N PRO A 588 33.49 -1.46 4.38
CA PRO A 588 34.57 -1.44 5.38
C PRO A 588 35.02 -0.04 5.85
N TRP A 589 34.78 1.00 5.05
CA TRP A 589 35.05 2.40 5.41
C TRP A 589 34.05 2.98 6.42
N LEU A 590 32.94 2.31 6.72
CA LEU A 590 32.03 2.70 7.80
C LEU A 590 32.69 2.54 9.17
N LYS A 591 33.56 1.53 9.36
CA LYS A 591 34.37 1.35 10.58
C LYS A 591 35.54 2.33 10.70
N GLN A 592 35.61 3.35 9.83
CA GLN A 592 36.65 4.37 9.81
C GLN A 592 36.04 5.77 10.05
N THR A 593 36.89 6.78 10.22
CA THR A 593 36.45 8.18 10.35
C THR A 593 35.86 8.70 9.02
N PRO A 594 35.00 9.73 9.05
CA PRO A 594 34.38 10.30 7.84
C PRO A 594 35.35 10.75 6.75
N ASP A 595 36.63 11.00 7.08
CA ASP A 595 37.69 11.32 6.12
C ASP A 595 37.98 10.21 5.11
N HIS A 596 37.64 8.96 5.45
CA HIS A 596 37.85 7.76 4.64
C HIS A 596 36.62 7.38 3.81
N TRP A 597 35.50 8.11 3.96
CA TRP A 597 34.27 7.85 3.19
C TRP A 597 34.41 8.30 1.72
N PRO A 598 33.71 7.66 0.78
CA PRO A 598 33.79 8.05 -0.63
C PRO A 598 33.22 9.46 -0.89
N ASN A 599 33.86 10.20 -1.82
CA ASN A 599 33.61 11.61 -2.20
C ASN A 599 34.07 12.71 -1.23
N ARG A 600 35.34 12.72 -0.81
CA ARG A 600 36.01 13.98 -0.41
C ARG A 600 36.00 15.06 -1.51
N HIS A 601 35.83 14.66 -2.77
CA HIS A 601 35.59 15.55 -3.91
C HIS A 601 34.25 15.20 -4.56
N ARG A 602 33.50 16.21 -5.04
CA ARG A 602 32.32 15.95 -5.90
C ARG A 602 32.79 15.15 -7.12
N PRO A 603 32.13 14.04 -7.49
CA PRO A 603 32.49 13.33 -8.70
C PRO A 603 32.39 14.26 -9.92
N ILE A 604 33.19 14.00 -10.95
CA ILE A 604 33.23 14.83 -12.17
C ILE A 604 31.92 14.65 -12.93
N PHE A 605 31.11 15.72 -12.98
CA PHE A 605 29.85 15.70 -13.69
C PHE A 605 30.09 15.77 -15.21
N ASN A 606 29.66 14.73 -15.92
CA ASN A 606 29.50 14.82 -17.37
C ASN A 606 28.06 15.27 -17.66
N SER A 607 27.89 16.49 -18.17
CA SER A 607 26.60 17.12 -18.45
C SER A 607 25.71 16.30 -19.37
N ASP A 608 26.32 15.54 -20.27
CA ASP A 608 25.62 14.85 -21.35
C ASP A 608 24.76 13.69 -20.79
N LEU A 609 25.17 13.10 -19.66
CA LEU A 609 24.48 11.98 -18.98
C LEU A 609 23.09 12.33 -18.42
N CYS A 610 22.78 13.61 -18.22
CA CYS A 610 21.48 14.06 -17.71
C CYS A 610 20.57 14.68 -18.79
N SER A 611 21.07 14.85 -20.01
CA SER A 611 20.41 15.64 -21.05
C SER A 611 19.03 15.10 -21.49
N GLU A 612 18.86 13.77 -21.51
CA GLU A 612 17.64 13.12 -21.99
C GLU A 612 16.41 13.29 -21.08
N GLU A 613 16.59 13.48 -19.77
CA GLU A 613 15.48 13.61 -18.80
C GLU A 613 15.17 15.07 -18.42
N LEU A 614 15.93 16.02 -18.98
CA LEU A 614 15.61 17.44 -18.86
C LEU A 614 14.43 17.82 -19.78
N GLU A 615 13.44 18.52 -19.23
CA GLU A 615 12.38 19.14 -20.01
C GLU A 615 12.98 20.22 -20.91
N HIS A 616 12.95 19.94 -22.22
CA HIS A 616 13.23 20.94 -23.23
C HIS A 616 12.08 21.96 -23.21
N ARG A 617 12.26 23.03 -22.44
CA ARG A 617 11.36 24.19 -22.42
C ARG A 617 11.52 24.99 -23.73
N SER A 618 11.09 24.38 -24.83
CA SER A 618 10.91 25.03 -26.12
C SER A 618 9.91 26.16 -25.94
N SER A 619 10.39 27.40 -25.85
CA SER A 619 9.54 28.58 -25.81
C SER A 619 8.89 28.77 -27.18
N VAL A 620 7.76 28.09 -27.41
CA VAL A 620 6.98 28.22 -28.65
C VAL A 620 6.49 29.66 -28.75
N HIS A 621 7.26 30.48 -29.46
CA HIS A 621 6.85 31.80 -29.88
C HIS A 621 5.76 31.61 -30.92
N VAL A 622 4.50 31.66 -30.50
CA VAL A 622 3.36 31.73 -31.41
C VAL A 622 3.41 33.09 -32.11
N ALA A 623 4.20 33.16 -33.18
CA ALA A 623 4.20 34.27 -34.09
C ALA A 623 2.86 34.28 -34.84
N VAL A 624 1.86 34.94 -34.25
CA VAL A 624 0.63 35.26 -34.96
C VAL A 624 0.99 36.22 -36.09
N ALA A 625 1.15 35.67 -37.29
CA ALA A 625 1.24 36.43 -38.51
C ALA A 625 -0.14 37.04 -38.79
N GLN A 626 -0.48 38.10 -38.06
CA GLN A 626 -1.52 39.03 -38.49
C GLN A 626 -1.07 39.60 -39.83
N GLN A 627 -1.67 39.12 -40.92
CA GLN A 627 -1.88 39.95 -42.09
C GLN A 627 -2.69 41.15 -41.60
N ARG A 628 -2.01 42.27 -41.35
CA ARG A 628 -2.65 43.53 -41.06
C ARG A 628 -3.25 44.05 -42.35
N GLU A 629 -4.51 43.73 -42.60
CA GLU A 629 -5.32 44.56 -43.47
C GLU A 629 -5.23 46.00 -42.94
N SER A 630 -4.79 46.93 -43.79
CA SER A 630 -4.61 48.31 -43.37
C SER A 630 -5.99 48.93 -43.09
N LEU A 631 -6.15 49.48 -41.88
CA LEU A 631 -7.35 50.24 -41.46
C LEU A 631 -7.69 51.41 -42.40
N VAL A 632 -6.74 51.84 -43.23
CA VAL A 632 -6.91 52.83 -44.29
C VAL A 632 -6.25 52.26 -45.56
N ASP A 633 -7.01 52.06 -46.63
CA ASP A 633 -6.44 51.69 -47.94
C ASP A 633 -5.91 52.95 -48.64
N ILE A 634 -4.60 52.98 -48.88
CA ILE A 634 -3.90 54.10 -49.53
C ILE A 634 -4.40 54.34 -50.97
N ASN A 635 -4.81 53.28 -51.68
CA ASN A 635 -5.23 53.35 -53.08
C ASN A 635 -6.54 54.13 -53.28
N ARG A 636 -7.28 54.39 -52.20
CA ARG A 636 -8.53 55.17 -52.21
C ARG A 636 -8.32 56.69 -52.18
N PHE A 637 -7.07 57.17 -52.12
CA PHE A 637 -6.74 58.60 -51.97
C PHE A 637 -5.85 59.13 -53.09
N SER A 638 -6.39 60.03 -53.90
CA SER A 638 -5.66 60.74 -54.97
C SER A 638 -4.87 61.97 -54.49
N SER A 639 -4.82 62.25 -53.18
CA SER A 639 -4.11 63.39 -52.61
C SER A 639 -3.49 63.05 -51.26
N LEU A 640 -2.17 63.22 -51.15
CA LEU A 640 -1.41 63.03 -49.91
C LEU A 640 -1.99 63.87 -48.77
N LYS A 641 -2.35 65.15 -49.03
CA LYS A 641 -2.93 66.04 -48.01
C LYS A 641 -4.26 65.52 -47.44
N THR A 642 -5.03 64.78 -48.24
CA THR A 642 -6.27 64.13 -47.78
C THR A 642 -5.97 62.85 -47.01
N LEU A 643 -5.06 62.01 -47.51
CA LEU A 643 -4.60 60.80 -46.84
C LEU A 643 -4.07 61.08 -45.43
N LEU A 644 -3.18 62.07 -45.28
CA LEU A 644 -2.60 62.47 -44.00
C LEU A 644 -3.67 62.95 -43.01
N LYS A 645 -4.64 63.76 -43.48
CA LYS A 645 -5.77 64.22 -42.65
C LYS A 645 -6.69 63.08 -42.19
N VAL A 646 -7.03 62.14 -43.07
CA VAL A 646 -7.86 60.99 -42.71
C VAL A 646 -7.13 60.09 -41.71
N THR A 647 -5.83 59.87 -41.93
CA THR A 647 -4.99 59.07 -41.02
C THR A 647 -4.84 59.73 -39.65
N ALA A 648 -4.65 61.07 -39.62
CA ALA A 648 -4.64 61.84 -38.37
C ALA A 648 -5.99 61.77 -37.63
N TRP A 649 -7.14 61.80 -38.34
CA TRP A 649 -8.45 61.56 -37.72
C TRP A 649 -8.56 60.16 -37.10
N VAL A 650 -8.10 59.11 -37.81
CA VAL A 650 -8.10 57.73 -37.31
C VAL A 650 -7.22 57.60 -36.06
N PHE A 651 -6.01 58.19 -36.08
CA PHE A 651 -5.12 58.17 -34.91
C PHE A 651 -5.68 58.94 -33.71
N ARG A 652 -6.27 60.11 -33.96
CA ARG A 652 -6.94 60.89 -32.90
C ARG A 652 -8.13 60.13 -32.32
N PHE A 653 -8.93 59.45 -33.15
CA PHE A 653 -10.03 58.59 -32.69
C PHE A 653 -9.50 57.45 -31.81
N VAL A 654 -8.51 56.69 -32.28
CA VAL A 654 -7.89 55.59 -31.52
C VAL A 654 -7.30 56.08 -30.20
N ASN A 655 -6.66 57.26 -30.18
CA ASN A 655 -6.12 57.86 -28.97
C ASN A 655 -7.24 58.27 -27.98
N ASN A 656 -8.29 58.93 -28.48
CA ASN A 656 -9.46 59.34 -27.68
C ASN A 656 -10.27 58.16 -27.13
N VAL A 657 -10.19 56.97 -27.74
CA VAL A 657 -10.81 55.73 -27.23
C VAL A 657 -9.93 55.04 -26.18
N ARG A 658 -8.59 55.19 -26.27
CA ARG A 658 -7.64 54.56 -25.34
C ARG A 658 -7.30 55.41 -24.12
N ASN A 659 -7.50 56.72 -24.17
CA ASN A 659 -7.14 57.66 -23.11
C ASN A 659 -8.34 58.54 -22.69
N ILE A 660 -8.43 58.87 -21.40
CA ILE A 660 -9.57 59.61 -20.82
C ILE A 660 -9.63 61.09 -21.30
N ASN A 661 -8.48 61.68 -21.64
CA ASN A 661 -8.38 63.06 -22.12
C ASN A 661 -8.80 63.18 -23.59
N LYS A 662 -10.07 63.53 -23.83
CA LYS A 662 -10.65 63.69 -25.18
C LYS A 662 -10.19 64.99 -25.85
N SER A 663 -9.47 64.89 -26.97
CA SER A 663 -9.24 66.03 -27.87
C SER A 663 -10.42 66.20 -28.84
N MET A 664 -11.11 67.34 -28.77
CA MET A 664 -12.26 67.70 -29.63
C MET A 664 -12.01 68.89 -30.57
N ASN A 665 -10.74 69.22 -30.87
CA ASN A 665 -10.42 70.31 -31.80
C ASN A 665 -10.78 69.96 -33.25
N LEU A 666 -11.45 70.87 -33.97
CA LEU A 666 -11.75 70.70 -35.41
C LEU A 666 -10.51 70.72 -36.31
N TYR A 667 -9.42 71.33 -35.86
CA TYR A 667 -8.16 71.46 -36.60
C TYR A 667 -7.11 70.47 -36.09
N PHE A 668 -6.18 70.09 -36.96
CA PHE A 668 -5.03 69.25 -36.62
C PHE A 668 -3.84 70.10 -36.17
N THR A 669 -3.06 69.60 -35.22
CA THR A 669 -1.72 70.14 -34.95
C THR A 669 -0.74 69.73 -36.05
N ALA A 670 0.41 70.43 -36.13
CA ALA A 670 1.48 70.02 -37.03
C ALA A 670 1.95 68.59 -36.71
N ASP A 671 2.10 68.27 -35.42
CA ASP A 671 2.54 66.95 -34.95
C ASP A 671 1.58 65.82 -35.37
N GLU A 672 0.26 66.04 -35.38
CA GLU A 672 -0.70 65.01 -35.81
C GLU A 672 -0.58 64.68 -37.31
N ILE A 673 -0.35 65.69 -38.14
CA ILE A 673 -0.11 65.51 -39.58
C ILE A 673 1.27 64.87 -39.81
N GLN A 674 2.30 65.31 -39.10
CA GLN A 674 3.66 64.75 -39.20
C GLN A 674 3.72 63.29 -38.71
N ASN A 675 2.98 62.93 -37.66
CA ASN A 675 2.87 61.54 -37.20
C ASN A 675 2.11 60.66 -38.20
N ALA A 676 1.06 61.18 -38.84
CA ALA A 676 0.40 60.49 -39.96
C ALA A 676 1.36 60.30 -41.15
N GLU A 677 2.21 61.27 -41.45
CA GLU A 677 3.21 61.19 -42.51
C GLU A 677 4.30 60.17 -42.20
N TYR A 678 4.87 60.19 -40.99
CA TYR A 678 5.84 59.18 -40.55
C TYR A 678 5.26 57.76 -40.53
N PHE A 679 3.96 57.60 -40.25
CA PHE A 679 3.30 56.29 -40.39
C PHE A 679 3.33 55.80 -41.84
N TRP A 680 2.93 56.61 -42.81
CA TRP A 680 2.93 56.22 -44.22
C TRP A 680 4.32 56.01 -44.79
N ILE A 681 5.30 56.83 -44.39
CA ILE A 681 6.71 56.62 -44.73
C ILE A 681 7.17 55.25 -44.22
N LYS A 682 6.90 54.91 -42.95
CA LYS A 682 7.25 53.60 -42.37
C LYS A 682 6.49 52.44 -43.01
N TYR A 683 5.23 52.65 -43.41
CA TYR A 683 4.40 51.66 -44.10
C TYR A 683 5.01 51.31 -45.47
N VAL A 684 5.25 52.31 -46.32
CA VAL A 684 5.87 52.14 -47.65
C VAL A 684 7.29 51.59 -47.53
N GLN A 685 8.06 52.03 -46.52
CA GLN A 685 9.38 51.46 -46.22
C GLN A 685 9.29 49.96 -45.87
N ALA A 686 8.36 49.56 -45.01
CA ALA A 686 8.16 48.16 -44.64
C ALA A 686 7.66 47.30 -45.83
N GLU A 687 6.82 47.85 -46.71
CA GLU A 687 6.27 47.15 -47.86
C GLU A 687 7.34 46.92 -48.95
N PHE A 688 7.98 48.00 -49.43
CA PHE A 688 8.89 47.95 -50.59
C PHE A 688 10.36 47.68 -50.23
N TYR A 689 10.76 47.88 -48.98
CA TYR A 689 12.15 47.70 -48.52
C TYR A 689 12.28 46.73 -47.33
N SER A 690 11.27 45.89 -47.10
CA SER A 690 11.24 44.80 -46.09
C SER A 690 12.59 44.09 -45.93
N ALA A 691 13.15 43.57 -47.03
CA ALA A 691 14.43 42.84 -47.01
C ALA A 691 15.62 43.69 -46.53
N LYS A 692 15.68 44.98 -46.89
CA LYS A 692 16.76 45.89 -46.46
C LYS A 692 16.59 46.31 -45.00
N ILE A 693 15.36 46.46 -44.52
CA ILE A 693 15.07 46.78 -43.11
C ILE A 693 15.38 45.57 -42.22
N SER A 694 15.08 44.35 -42.68
CA SER A 694 15.44 43.12 -41.98
C SER A 694 16.96 42.90 -41.91
N ALA A 695 17.73 43.36 -42.90
CA ALA A 695 19.19 43.31 -42.91
C ALA A 695 19.87 44.42 -42.07
N LEU A 696 19.11 45.32 -41.46
CA LEU A 696 19.57 46.37 -40.53
C LEU A 696 19.23 46.06 -39.06
N ARG A 697 18.76 44.84 -38.79
CA ARG A 697 18.47 44.29 -37.45
C ARG A 697 19.37 43.09 -37.17
#